data_AF-D3B0Q0-F1
#
_entry.id   AF-D3B0Q0-F1
#
_cell.length_a   1.000
_cell.length_b   1.000
_cell.length_c   1.000
_cell.angle_alpha   90.00
_cell.angle_beta   90.00
_cell.angle_gamma   90.00
#
_symmetry.space_group_name_H-M   'P 1'
#
loop_
_entity.id
_entity.type
_entity.pdbx_description
1 polymer ?
#
loop_
_entity_poly.entity_id
_entity_poly.type
_entity_poly.pdbx_seq_one_letter_code
_entity_poly.pdbx_strand_id
1 'polypeptide(L)'
;MFDQEDIIARNVKTFWHITDIHFDKDYSVGGNIKDMCHINKQNINIRNYQKAPSVGHYNCDSPYSLVESSFDFMVKTNPNPDFIIFTGDSTPHVRHSELNKEVVLESIKNSTAIIKQYFPKAKIYPSLGNHDAYPIYQTSPQEMFLTNVSEIWKEFLSQESLETFRKGGYFTEIIEPGLRVISINTAFYYIENIKVIFRRDPGDQFEWLKRILSIAKIKNEKVLIIGHVPPGYGLKPLYNDRLLKSYIGFGEQIIAHLYGHNHKDSYNLYYENPNTDWYSNEPEGVIFVAPSITPWHNHHLILPPNNPSLRMFSLDKDAGILLDYHQYWSNLTRNIENGNTTWEMEYIASEFFATGDRGLTPTTMHDAFVQLATNSTYLDEYVNHISVNYPTHCNNQCKEIELCLIVATYHKSQKQLLIHGSLALQFWHITDIHYDWNYRSGGDINNMCHLSNSGHSLVGGSGASPVGNYRCDSPLTLVESAFKFMVTTNANPDFIIFTGDDPPHVPMSELNNELVLQSITNITSYITTNFPNTKIYPAIGNHDVYPQHQLAPGPNWLLNNISEIWSDLLTTESIETLKIGGYYSELIEPGLRIISLNTVFYYTQDNQCVNETDPGNQLSWLSKTLESAKSNNEKVMIIGHVPPGYNEHYNIPNFYEQFNDRFLSVFSNYSEQIIAHFYGHEHSDAFRLYYEDQITDWSSTVPDGVMFITPSLTPWLNPNLPAFPNNPSLRIYEIDSESYALLDYQQYWSNLTDNIITGQIDWQLEYVASEFYQSNNNPLNANTMYQAYQRMLSNQTYLDLYNLYNGVSYPVETCDQVCKTIQLCSIVGLFRSQFSQCLV
;
A
#
# COMPACT_ATOMS: atom_id res chain seq x y z
N MET A 1 -16.70 -43.11 11.43
CA MET A 1 -15.82 -43.91 12.31
C MET A 1 -15.30 -45.10 11.50
N PHE A 2 -14.10 -44.99 10.93
CA PHE A 2 -13.52 -46.10 10.15
C PHE A 2 -13.09 -47.22 11.09
N ASP A 3 -13.34 -48.47 10.69
CA ASP A 3 -12.94 -49.64 11.46
C ASP A 3 -11.41 -49.74 11.52
N GLN A 4 -10.87 -50.29 12.60
CA GLN A 4 -9.41 -50.32 12.84
C GLN A 4 -8.66 -51.15 11.77
N GLU A 5 -9.37 -52.04 11.08
CA GLU A 5 -8.87 -52.81 9.93
C GLU A 5 -8.81 -51.99 8.62
N ASP A 6 -9.72 -51.03 8.39
CA ASP A 6 -9.69 -50.13 7.21
C ASP A 6 -8.56 -49.09 7.30
N ILE A 7 -8.23 -48.64 8.53
CA ILE A 7 -7.11 -47.73 8.82
C ILE A 7 -5.75 -48.40 8.56
N ILE A 8 -5.66 -49.73 8.63
CA ILE A 8 -4.42 -50.48 8.35
C ILE A 8 -4.31 -50.78 6.84
N ALA A 9 -5.43 -50.86 6.12
CA ALA A 9 -5.45 -51.10 4.68
C ALA A 9 -5.11 -49.86 3.84
N ARG A 10 -5.39 -48.65 4.34
CA ARG A 10 -4.97 -47.36 3.76
C ARG A 10 -3.82 -46.79 4.60
N ASN A 11 -2.73 -46.32 4.01
CA ASN A 11 -1.59 -45.75 4.76
C ASN A 11 -1.94 -44.36 5.33
N VAL A 12 -2.81 -44.32 6.34
CA VAL A 12 -3.36 -43.10 6.94
C VAL A 12 -2.40 -42.55 7.99
N LYS A 13 -2.07 -41.26 7.86
CA LYS A 13 -1.26 -40.49 8.80
C LYS A 13 -2.14 -39.59 9.65
N THR A 14 -1.85 -39.50 10.94
CA THR A 14 -2.54 -38.56 11.84
C THR A 14 -1.56 -37.54 12.40
N PHE A 15 -1.92 -36.27 12.38
CA PHE A 15 -1.05 -35.20 12.87
C PHE A 15 -1.83 -34.07 13.54
N TRP A 16 -1.18 -33.39 14.47
CA TRP A 16 -1.72 -32.19 15.10
C TRP A 16 -1.28 -30.93 14.35
N HIS A 17 -2.20 -29.99 14.17
CA HIS A 17 -1.91 -28.63 13.73
C HIS A 17 -2.13 -27.68 14.91
N ILE A 18 -1.05 -27.04 15.34
CA ILE A 18 -1.00 -26.12 16.48
C ILE A 18 -0.68 -24.71 15.96
N THR A 19 -1.34 -23.68 16.49
CA THR A 19 -1.09 -22.29 16.09
C THR A 19 -1.47 -21.31 17.21
N ASP A 20 -0.91 -20.10 17.16
CA ASP A 20 -1.33 -18.94 17.97
C ASP A 20 -1.39 -19.29 19.48
N ILE A 21 -0.29 -19.87 19.97
CA ILE A 21 -0.15 -20.28 21.38
C ILE A 21 -0.13 -19.05 22.29
N HIS A 22 0.45 -17.94 21.82
CA HIS A 22 0.67 -16.69 22.57
C HIS A 22 0.86 -16.95 24.06
N PHE A 23 1.90 -17.72 24.41
CA PHE A 23 2.08 -18.12 25.80
C PHE A 23 2.53 -16.91 26.62
N ASP A 24 1.65 -16.45 27.52
CA ASP A 24 1.93 -15.35 28.42
C ASP A 24 2.49 -15.84 29.75
N LYS A 25 3.82 -15.76 29.88
CA LYS A 25 4.54 -16.12 31.10
C LYS A 25 4.25 -15.20 32.29
N ASP A 26 3.76 -13.99 32.02
CA ASP A 26 3.49 -12.95 33.01
C ASP A 26 2.00 -12.94 33.44
N TYR A 27 1.17 -13.79 32.81
CA TYR A 27 -0.22 -14.00 33.20
C TYR A 27 -0.32 -14.30 34.70
N SER A 28 -1.12 -13.51 35.40
CA SER A 28 -1.25 -13.62 36.85
C SER A 28 -2.69 -13.90 37.23
N VAL A 29 -2.95 -15.03 37.91
CA VAL A 29 -4.28 -15.31 38.47
C VAL A 29 -4.65 -14.21 39.47
N GLY A 30 -5.79 -13.56 39.26
CA GLY A 30 -6.19 -12.36 40.01
C GLY A 30 -5.72 -11.03 39.42
N GLY A 31 -4.94 -11.05 38.33
CA GLY A 31 -4.52 -9.89 37.54
C GLY A 31 -5.68 -9.17 36.85
N ASN A 32 -5.42 -8.02 36.26
CA ASN A 32 -6.47 -7.17 35.68
C ASN A 32 -6.74 -7.56 34.22
N ILE A 33 -7.94 -8.03 33.91
CA ILE A 33 -8.31 -8.44 32.54
C ILE A 33 -8.28 -7.30 31.50
N LYS A 34 -8.18 -6.04 31.94
CA LYS A 34 -8.01 -4.87 31.07
C LYS A 34 -6.55 -4.44 30.89
N ASP A 35 -5.63 -5.11 31.56
CA ASP A 35 -4.18 -4.86 31.55
C ASP A 35 -3.48 -6.20 31.31
N MET A 36 -3.86 -6.88 30.22
CA MET A 36 -3.32 -8.16 29.76
C MET A 36 -3.32 -9.28 30.82
N CYS A 37 -4.22 -9.25 31.79
CA CYS A 37 -4.25 -10.18 32.93
C CYS A 37 -2.99 -10.15 33.82
N HIS A 38 -2.21 -9.06 33.80
CA HIS A 38 -1.02 -8.90 34.62
C HIS A 38 -1.33 -8.21 35.97
N ILE A 39 -0.42 -8.35 36.94
CA ILE A 39 -0.45 -7.60 38.20
C ILE A 39 0.58 -6.47 38.13
N ASN A 40 0.12 -5.21 38.15
CA ASN A 40 1.00 -4.04 38.17
C ASN A 40 0.89 -3.26 39.50
N LYS A 41 1.91 -2.49 39.89
CA LYS A 41 1.93 -1.71 41.14
C LYS A 41 0.75 -0.72 41.26
N GLN A 42 0.20 -0.26 40.14
CA GLN A 42 -0.99 0.58 40.09
C GLN A 42 -2.29 -0.19 40.36
N ASN A 43 -2.35 -1.48 40.01
CA ASN A 43 -3.54 -2.34 40.18
C ASN A 43 -3.82 -2.68 41.66
N ILE A 44 -2.82 -2.54 42.55
CA ILE A 44 -2.95 -2.79 44.00
C ILE A 44 -3.95 -1.81 44.67
N ASN A 45 -4.17 -0.63 44.08
CA ASN A 45 -5.08 0.39 44.62
C ASN A 45 -6.49 0.39 44.01
N ILE A 46 -6.77 -0.46 43.02
CA ILE A 46 -8.07 -0.51 42.34
C ILE A 46 -8.96 -1.53 43.05
N ARG A 47 -9.90 -1.08 43.89
CA ARG A 47 -10.76 -1.97 44.68
C ARG A 47 -11.79 -2.77 43.87
N ASN A 48 -12.04 -2.44 42.59
CA ASN A 48 -13.15 -2.98 41.79
C ASN A 48 -12.75 -3.27 40.32
N TYR A 49 -11.81 -4.17 40.05
CA TYR A 49 -11.55 -4.67 38.69
C TYR A 49 -11.91 -6.16 38.56
N GLN A 50 -12.28 -6.60 37.34
CA GLN A 50 -12.53 -8.01 37.05
C GLN A 50 -11.21 -8.77 37.02
N LYS A 51 -11.14 -9.84 37.81
CA LYS A 51 -9.91 -10.59 38.06
C LYS A 51 -9.73 -11.70 37.04
N ALA A 52 -8.49 -11.86 36.59
CA ALA A 52 -8.05 -12.92 35.70
C ALA A 52 -8.25 -14.30 36.35
N PRO A 53 -9.03 -15.22 35.74
CA PRO A 53 -9.26 -16.57 36.23
C PRO A 53 -8.06 -17.49 35.95
N SER A 54 -7.99 -18.65 36.61
CA SER A 54 -6.88 -19.59 36.38
C SER A 54 -6.94 -20.34 35.05
N VAL A 55 -8.07 -20.29 34.33
CA VAL A 55 -8.30 -21.05 33.09
C VAL A 55 -8.13 -20.23 31.82
N GLY A 56 -7.81 -18.93 31.93
CA GLY A 56 -7.72 -18.00 30.80
C GLY A 56 -8.93 -17.08 30.65
N HIS A 57 -8.81 -16.02 29.85
CA HIS A 57 -9.87 -15.03 29.63
C HIS A 57 -9.79 -14.46 28.21
N TYR A 58 -10.92 -14.14 27.58
CA TYR A 58 -10.99 -13.61 26.21
C TYR A 58 -10.26 -12.27 25.95
N ASN A 59 -9.77 -11.59 26.99
CA ASN A 59 -9.06 -10.31 26.85
C ASN A 59 -7.55 -10.47 27.07
N CYS A 60 -7.09 -11.72 27.17
CA CYS A 60 -5.75 -12.05 27.62
C CYS A 60 -5.20 -13.18 26.77
N ASP A 61 -3.89 -13.20 26.69
CA ASP A 61 -3.15 -14.30 26.11
C ASP A 61 -3.18 -15.54 27.00
N SER A 62 -2.69 -16.66 26.48
CA SER A 62 -2.85 -17.97 27.11
C SER A 62 -2.03 -18.08 28.40
N PRO A 63 -2.65 -18.34 29.56
CA PRO A 63 -1.91 -18.73 30.76
C PRO A 63 -1.32 -20.13 30.58
N TYR A 64 -0.27 -20.43 31.35
CA TYR A 64 0.37 -21.76 31.36
C TYR A 64 -0.64 -22.90 31.58
N SER A 65 -1.62 -22.72 32.46
CA SER A 65 -2.67 -23.71 32.75
C SER A 65 -3.56 -24.04 31.54
N LEU A 66 -3.86 -23.06 30.69
CA LEU A 66 -4.62 -23.30 29.46
C LEU A 66 -3.73 -24.09 28.49
N VAL A 67 -2.50 -23.64 28.26
CA VAL A 67 -1.51 -24.31 27.40
C VAL A 67 -1.30 -25.76 27.85
N GLU A 68 -1.03 -25.99 29.14
CA GLU A 68 -0.86 -27.32 29.75
C GLU A 68 -2.08 -28.20 29.50
N SER A 69 -3.29 -27.68 29.76
CA SER A 69 -4.53 -28.45 29.54
C SER A 69 -4.76 -28.82 28.08
N SER A 70 -4.36 -27.95 27.14
CA SER A 70 -4.44 -28.23 25.70
C SER A 70 -3.57 -29.44 25.36
N PHE A 71 -2.30 -29.42 25.77
CA PHE A 71 -1.36 -30.49 25.47
C PHE A 71 -1.69 -31.80 26.20
N ASP A 72 -2.16 -31.74 27.45
CA ASP A 72 -2.69 -32.90 28.18
C ASP A 72 -3.83 -33.56 27.40
N PHE A 73 -4.76 -32.77 26.87
CA PHE A 73 -5.86 -33.27 26.05
C PHE A 73 -5.37 -33.88 24.73
N MET A 74 -4.43 -33.23 24.04
CA MET A 74 -3.87 -33.76 22.79
C MET A 74 -3.19 -35.11 23.01
N VAL A 75 -2.38 -35.25 24.06
CA VAL A 75 -1.72 -36.53 24.41
C VAL A 75 -2.74 -37.60 24.79
N LYS A 76 -3.81 -37.23 25.51
CA LYS A 76 -4.88 -38.17 25.84
C LYS A 76 -5.61 -38.67 24.59
N THR A 77 -5.82 -37.79 23.61
CA THR A 77 -6.59 -38.05 22.39
C THR A 77 -5.78 -38.82 21.34
N ASN A 78 -4.57 -38.34 21.04
CA ASN A 78 -3.63 -39.02 20.14
C ASN A 78 -2.20 -38.88 20.70
N PRO A 79 -1.73 -39.84 21.52
CA PRO A 79 -0.42 -39.77 22.15
C PRO A 79 0.75 -40.00 21.18
N ASN A 80 0.50 -40.57 20.00
CA ASN A 80 1.55 -40.94 19.04
C ASN A 80 1.18 -40.43 17.63
N PRO A 81 1.07 -39.11 17.42
CA PRO A 81 0.87 -38.56 16.09
C PRO A 81 2.10 -38.86 15.22
N ASP A 82 1.91 -39.04 13.92
CA ASP A 82 3.01 -39.28 12.97
C ASP A 82 3.96 -38.07 12.92
N PHE A 83 3.41 -36.86 13.00
CA PHE A 83 4.16 -35.60 13.10
C PHE A 83 3.29 -34.48 13.67
N ILE A 84 3.88 -33.30 13.86
CA ILE A 84 3.21 -32.08 14.31
C ILE A 84 3.54 -30.94 13.37
N ILE A 85 2.52 -30.14 13.02
CA ILE A 85 2.68 -28.88 12.30
C ILE A 85 2.41 -27.74 13.30
N PHE A 86 3.33 -26.79 13.38
CA PHE A 86 3.20 -25.60 14.23
C PHE A 86 3.32 -24.34 13.38
N THR A 87 2.24 -23.56 13.21
CA THR A 87 2.23 -22.45 12.24
C THR A 87 2.68 -21.10 12.79
N GLY A 88 3.06 -21.00 14.06
CA GLY A 88 3.69 -19.79 14.63
C GLY A 88 2.80 -19.03 15.60
N ASP A 89 3.17 -17.78 15.82
CA ASP A 89 2.64 -16.85 16.84
C ASP A 89 2.80 -17.41 18.26
N SER A 90 4.08 -17.51 18.64
CA SER A 90 4.53 -17.90 19.96
C SER A 90 4.49 -16.73 20.95
N THR A 91 4.82 -15.54 20.48
CA THR A 91 4.99 -14.34 21.32
C THR A 91 3.63 -13.75 21.71
N PRO A 92 3.37 -13.51 23.01
CA PRO A 92 2.13 -12.88 23.46
C PRO A 92 2.02 -11.41 23.01
N HIS A 93 0.80 -10.92 22.95
CA HIS A 93 0.45 -9.51 22.86
C HIS A 93 0.92 -8.80 24.14
N VAL A 94 2.08 -8.15 24.08
CA VAL A 94 2.63 -7.37 25.21
C VAL A 94 2.79 -5.91 24.83
N ARG A 95 2.92 -5.02 25.82
CA ARG A 95 3.18 -3.60 25.54
C ARG A 95 4.50 -3.48 24.78
N HIS A 96 4.53 -2.62 23.77
CA HIS A 96 5.74 -2.36 22.98
C HIS A 96 6.97 -1.99 23.82
N SER A 97 6.77 -1.33 24.97
CA SER A 97 7.84 -0.99 25.93
C SER A 97 8.45 -2.20 26.66
N GLU A 98 7.75 -3.33 26.69
CA GLU A 98 8.13 -4.57 27.36
C GLU A 98 8.68 -5.62 26.38
N LEU A 99 8.46 -5.42 25.07
CA LEU A 99 8.92 -6.33 24.03
C LEU A 99 10.36 -6.01 23.59
N ASN A 100 11.23 -7.02 23.63
CA ASN A 100 12.58 -6.97 23.07
C ASN A 100 12.90 -8.28 22.34
N LYS A 101 14.03 -8.29 21.63
CA LYS A 101 14.48 -9.43 20.83
C LYS A 101 14.58 -10.72 21.66
N GLU A 102 15.11 -10.62 22.88
CA GLU A 102 15.31 -11.77 23.77
C GLU A 102 13.98 -12.38 24.20
N VAL A 103 12.97 -11.56 24.49
CA VAL A 103 11.62 -12.02 24.85
C VAL A 103 10.99 -12.79 23.69
N VAL A 104 11.06 -12.28 22.45
CA VAL A 104 10.53 -12.97 21.26
C VAL A 104 11.22 -14.34 21.07
N LEU A 105 12.56 -14.37 21.15
CA LEU A 105 13.32 -15.62 21.02
C LEU A 105 13.02 -16.62 22.15
N GLU A 106 12.81 -16.13 23.38
CA GLU A 106 12.41 -16.96 24.52
C GLU A 106 11.01 -17.53 24.32
N SER A 107 10.05 -16.75 23.82
CA SER A 107 8.70 -17.22 23.49
C SER A 107 8.73 -18.34 22.44
N ILE A 108 9.43 -18.13 21.32
CA ILE A 108 9.59 -19.16 20.26
C ILE A 108 10.22 -20.44 20.82
N LYS A 109 11.24 -20.30 21.67
CA LYS A 109 11.90 -21.43 22.33
C LYS A 109 10.97 -22.17 23.27
N ASN A 110 10.21 -21.45 24.11
CA ASN A 110 9.32 -22.06 25.10
C ASN A 110 8.17 -22.80 24.42
N SER A 111 7.53 -22.19 23.40
CA SER A 111 6.45 -22.82 22.64
C SER A 111 6.90 -24.13 22.00
N THR A 112 8.04 -24.14 21.31
CA THR A 112 8.55 -25.36 20.68
C THR A 112 9.07 -26.40 21.68
N ALA A 113 9.63 -25.97 22.82
CA ALA A 113 10.03 -26.86 23.90
C ALA A 113 8.84 -27.57 24.57
N ILE A 114 7.72 -26.86 24.78
CA ILE A 114 6.49 -27.45 25.34
C ILE A 114 5.95 -28.53 24.39
N ILE A 115 5.84 -28.23 23.09
CA ILE A 115 5.40 -29.23 22.09
C ILE A 115 6.31 -30.47 22.14
N LYS A 116 7.63 -30.27 22.19
CA LYS A 116 8.61 -31.37 22.25
C LYS A 116 8.53 -32.17 23.54
N GLN A 117 8.26 -31.53 24.67
CA GLN A 117 8.10 -32.19 25.96
C GLN A 117 6.91 -33.17 25.95
N TYR A 118 5.78 -32.74 25.39
CA TYR A 118 4.57 -33.56 25.30
C TYR A 118 4.65 -34.63 24.21
N PHE A 119 5.34 -34.35 23.11
CA PHE A 119 5.49 -35.26 21.97
C PHE A 119 6.97 -35.52 21.64
N PRO A 120 7.72 -36.21 22.52
CA PRO A 120 9.16 -36.37 22.38
C PRO A 120 9.57 -37.16 21.13
N LYS A 121 8.67 -38.01 20.61
CA LYS A 121 8.92 -38.88 19.45
C LYS A 121 8.44 -38.30 18.12
N ALA A 122 7.48 -37.38 18.14
CA ALA A 122 6.95 -36.79 16.91
C ALA A 122 7.95 -35.76 16.35
N LYS A 123 8.08 -35.72 15.02
CA LYS A 123 8.83 -34.63 14.36
C LYS A 123 7.94 -33.39 14.27
N ILE A 124 8.52 -32.23 14.56
CA ILE A 124 7.82 -30.94 14.56
C ILE A 124 8.24 -30.17 13.32
N TYR A 125 7.28 -29.66 12.57
CA TYR A 125 7.49 -28.79 11.40
C TYR A 125 6.96 -27.39 11.72
N PRO A 126 7.83 -26.45 12.12
CA PRO A 126 7.42 -25.11 12.51
C PRO A 126 7.38 -24.12 11.32
N SER A 127 6.60 -23.05 11.46
CA SER A 127 6.65 -21.83 10.66
C SER A 127 6.69 -20.60 11.57
N LEU A 128 7.16 -19.46 11.03
CA LEU A 128 7.15 -18.18 11.75
C LEU A 128 5.80 -17.47 11.58
N GLY A 129 5.25 -16.97 12.68
CA GLY A 129 4.13 -16.04 12.69
C GLY A 129 4.54 -14.57 12.60
N ASN A 130 3.58 -13.66 12.42
CA ASN A 130 3.85 -12.22 12.39
C ASN A 130 4.24 -11.67 13.78
N HIS A 131 3.87 -12.35 14.87
CA HIS A 131 4.35 -12.06 16.23
C HIS A 131 5.70 -12.72 16.55
N ASP A 132 6.21 -13.59 15.67
CA ASP A 132 7.52 -14.25 15.82
C ASP A 132 8.66 -13.46 15.15
N ALA A 133 8.58 -12.12 15.15
CA ALA A 133 9.55 -11.22 14.55
C ALA A 133 9.95 -10.09 15.52
N TYR A 134 11.16 -9.54 15.33
CA TYR A 134 11.61 -8.36 16.07
C TYR A 134 12.25 -7.28 15.17
N PRO A 135 11.81 -6.01 15.25
CA PRO A 135 10.61 -5.52 15.96
C PRO A 135 9.33 -6.27 15.54
N ILE A 136 8.28 -6.23 16.37
CA ILE A 136 7.03 -6.98 16.09
C ILE A 136 6.53 -6.68 14.67
N TYR A 137 6.06 -7.71 13.96
CA TYR A 137 5.65 -7.64 12.53
C TYR A 137 6.77 -7.36 11.52
N GLN A 138 7.98 -7.01 11.97
CA GLN A 138 9.05 -6.56 11.11
C GLN A 138 10.12 -7.65 10.91
N THR A 139 10.05 -8.37 9.79
CA THR A 139 11.10 -9.33 9.39
C THR A 139 11.61 -9.06 7.96
N SER A 140 12.90 -9.32 7.72
CA SER A 140 13.52 -9.21 6.41
C SER A 140 14.49 -10.37 6.12
N PRO A 141 14.81 -10.65 4.85
CA PRO A 141 15.74 -11.72 4.50
C PRO A 141 17.14 -11.48 5.08
N GLN A 142 17.83 -12.58 5.41
CA GLN A 142 19.22 -12.60 5.87
C GLN A 142 19.50 -11.81 7.17
N GLU A 143 18.49 -11.59 8.00
CA GLU A 143 18.68 -10.91 9.29
C GLU A 143 19.18 -11.88 10.38
N MET A 144 19.95 -11.34 11.33
CA MET A 144 20.52 -12.12 12.45
C MET A 144 19.43 -12.82 13.28
N PHE A 145 18.22 -12.25 13.33
CA PHE A 145 17.09 -12.83 14.05
C PHE A 145 16.72 -14.23 13.51
N LEU A 146 16.65 -14.42 12.19
CA LEU A 146 16.41 -15.73 11.57
C LEU A 146 17.52 -16.74 11.91
N THR A 147 18.77 -16.26 12.04
CA THR A 147 19.88 -17.10 12.50
C THR A 147 19.68 -17.54 13.94
N ASN A 148 19.22 -16.65 14.84
CA ASN A 148 18.93 -17.03 16.22
C ASN A 148 17.79 -18.06 16.31
N VAL A 149 16.71 -17.88 15.54
CA VAL A 149 15.62 -18.88 15.48
C VAL A 149 16.11 -20.21 14.91
N SER A 150 17.00 -20.20 13.90
CA SER A 150 17.57 -21.44 13.35
C SER A 150 18.30 -22.27 14.41
N GLU A 151 18.95 -21.62 15.37
CA GLU A 151 19.65 -22.31 16.47
C GLU A 151 18.69 -22.90 17.51
N ILE A 152 17.51 -22.30 17.67
CA ILE A 152 16.42 -22.85 18.48
C ILE A 152 15.86 -24.11 17.80
N TRP A 153 15.67 -24.07 16.48
CA TRP A 153 15.04 -25.16 15.72
C TRP A 153 15.99 -26.22 15.16
N LYS A 154 17.28 -26.18 15.54
CA LYS A 154 18.30 -27.10 15.02
C LYS A 154 18.05 -28.58 15.27
N GLU A 155 17.23 -28.92 16.27
CA GLU A 155 16.84 -30.30 16.57
C GLU A 155 15.64 -30.79 15.75
N PHE A 156 14.87 -29.87 15.15
CA PHE A 156 13.66 -30.16 14.39
C PHE A 156 13.95 -30.25 12.88
N LEU A 157 14.93 -29.49 12.40
CA LEU A 157 15.22 -29.30 10.99
C LEU A 157 16.56 -29.92 10.59
N SER A 158 16.64 -30.42 9.36
CA SER A 158 17.89 -30.87 8.75
C SER A 158 18.84 -29.70 8.50
N GLN A 159 20.12 -30.01 8.31
CA GLN A 159 21.13 -28.99 8.05
C GLN A 159 20.83 -28.16 6.78
N GLU A 160 20.34 -28.79 5.72
CA GLU A 160 19.95 -28.11 4.47
C GLU A 160 18.77 -27.15 4.71
N SER A 161 17.77 -27.57 5.48
CA SER A 161 16.62 -26.75 5.85
C SER A 161 17.01 -25.58 6.75
N LEU A 162 17.96 -25.77 7.67
CA LEU A 162 18.52 -24.68 8.49
C LEU A 162 19.25 -23.64 7.63
N GLU A 163 19.94 -24.05 6.57
CA GLU A 163 20.62 -23.12 5.66
C GLU A 163 19.64 -22.24 4.87
N THR A 164 18.57 -22.82 4.31
CA THR A 164 17.53 -22.02 3.64
C THR A 164 16.75 -21.16 4.64
N PHE A 165 16.50 -21.67 5.84
CA PHE A 165 15.82 -20.91 6.88
C PHE A 165 16.61 -19.67 7.31
N ARG A 166 17.94 -19.76 7.45
CA ARG A 166 18.79 -18.59 7.74
C ARG A 166 18.73 -17.54 6.63
N LYS A 167 18.48 -17.95 5.38
CA LYS A 167 18.36 -17.03 4.23
C LYS A 167 17.05 -16.23 4.27
N GLY A 168 15.93 -16.87 4.54
CA GLY A 168 14.61 -16.23 4.37
C GLY A 168 13.49 -16.69 5.30
N GLY A 169 13.77 -17.50 6.32
CA GLY A 169 12.76 -18.01 7.26
C GLY A 169 11.85 -19.09 6.66
N TYR A 170 12.24 -19.67 5.52
CA TYR A 170 11.52 -20.73 4.82
C TYR A 170 12.39 -21.98 4.63
N PHE A 171 11.76 -23.15 4.53
CA PHE A 171 12.47 -24.42 4.32
C PHE A 171 11.57 -25.52 3.76
N THR A 172 12.16 -26.63 3.34
CA THR A 172 11.43 -27.85 2.99
C THR A 172 12.04 -29.06 3.68
N GLU A 173 11.20 -30.05 3.99
CA GLU A 173 11.59 -31.32 4.61
C GLU A 173 10.83 -32.47 3.95
N ILE A 174 11.47 -33.64 3.85
CA ILE A 174 10.78 -34.88 3.53
C ILE A 174 10.20 -35.42 4.84
N ILE A 175 8.88 -35.55 4.91
CA ILE A 175 8.22 -36.20 6.04
C ILE A 175 8.55 -37.68 6.00
N GLU A 176 8.38 -38.28 4.83
CA GLU A 176 8.72 -39.66 4.50
C GLU A 176 8.74 -39.80 2.96
N PRO A 177 9.27 -40.89 2.37
CA PRO A 177 9.37 -41.01 0.91
C PRO A 177 8.03 -40.75 0.20
N GLY A 178 7.98 -39.77 -0.70
CA GLY A 178 6.76 -39.38 -1.42
C GLY A 178 5.89 -38.31 -0.73
N LEU A 179 6.20 -37.89 0.49
CA LEU A 179 5.47 -36.84 1.21
C LEU A 179 6.44 -35.77 1.75
N ARG A 180 6.20 -34.52 1.36
CA ARG A 180 7.03 -33.35 1.66
C ARG A 180 6.21 -32.30 2.40
N VAL A 181 6.88 -31.56 3.27
CA VAL A 181 6.39 -30.28 3.80
C VAL A 181 7.25 -29.13 3.27
N ILE A 182 6.61 -28.01 2.96
CA ILE A 182 7.25 -26.75 2.60
C ILE A 182 6.73 -25.69 3.57
N SER A 183 7.63 -25.14 4.38
CA SER A 183 7.36 -23.98 5.22
C SER A 183 7.75 -22.72 4.46
N ILE A 184 6.81 -21.77 4.37
CA ILE A 184 7.04 -20.45 3.78
C ILE A 184 6.94 -19.36 4.86
N ASN A 185 7.73 -18.31 4.70
CA ASN A 185 7.69 -17.15 5.58
C ASN A 185 6.69 -16.12 5.05
N THR A 186 5.43 -16.24 5.46
CA THR A 186 4.39 -15.25 5.09
C THR A 186 4.46 -13.97 5.92
N ALA A 187 5.24 -13.93 7.00
CA ALA A 187 5.48 -12.69 7.75
C ALA A 187 6.23 -11.63 6.92
N PHE A 188 6.96 -12.01 5.86
CA PHE A 188 7.44 -11.04 4.86
C PHE A 188 6.29 -10.27 4.20
N TYR A 189 5.20 -10.96 3.91
CA TYR A 189 4.12 -10.43 3.10
C TYR A 189 3.02 -9.77 3.94
N TYR A 190 3.10 -9.86 5.27
CA TYR A 190 2.14 -9.28 6.19
C TYR A 190 1.99 -7.78 5.96
N ILE A 191 0.75 -7.27 6.04
CA ILE A 191 0.42 -5.89 5.66
C ILE A 191 1.23 -4.85 6.44
N GLU A 192 1.53 -5.10 7.72
CA GLU A 192 2.28 -4.18 8.57
C GLU A 192 3.81 -4.32 8.45
N ASN A 193 4.33 -5.31 7.72
CA ASN A 193 5.78 -5.48 7.57
C ASN A 193 6.35 -4.49 6.54
N ILE A 194 6.96 -3.40 7.00
CA ILE A 194 7.51 -2.36 6.13
C ILE A 194 8.90 -2.68 5.59
N LYS A 195 9.63 -3.63 6.21
CA LYS A 195 11.04 -3.93 5.87
C LYS A 195 11.25 -4.50 4.46
N VAL A 196 10.20 -4.97 3.78
CA VAL A 196 10.30 -5.61 2.46
C VAL A 196 9.42 -4.97 1.39
N ILE A 197 8.86 -3.76 1.59
CA ILE A 197 7.92 -3.12 0.65
C ILE A 197 8.47 -2.99 -0.78
N PHE A 198 9.77 -2.77 -0.95
CA PHE A 198 10.40 -2.57 -2.27
C PHE A 198 11.01 -3.83 -2.91
N ARG A 199 10.80 -5.03 -2.33
CA ARG A 199 11.46 -6.25 -2.80
C ARG A 199 10.54 -7.11 -3.65
N ARG A 200 10.87 -7.34 -4.92
CA ARG A 200 10.01 -8.17 -5.79
C ARG A 200 9.79 -9.60 -5.27
N ASP A 201 10.84 -10.21 -4.72
CA ASP A 201 10.83 -11.55 -4.12
C ASP A 201 11.68 -11.54 -2.83
N PRO A 202 11.10 -11.18 -1.68
CA PRO A 202 11.82 -11.16 -0.41
C PRO A 202 12.47 -12.51 -0.09
N GLY A 203 13.80 -12.54 -0.13
CA GLY A 203 14.59 -13.74 0.20
C GLY A 203 14.64 -14.76 -0.94
N ASP A 204 14.24 -14.38 -2.15
CA ASP A 204 14.08 -15.26 -3.32
C ASP A 204 13.13 -16.44 -3.04
N GLN A 205 12.12 -16.22 -2.18
CA GLN A 205 11.21 -17.25 -1.71
C GLN A 205 10.28 -17.75 -2.82
N PHE A 206 9.76 -16.88 -3.69
CA PHE A 206 8.87 -17.29 -4.79
C PHE A 206 9.62 -18.14 -5.82
N GLU A 207 10.84 -17.73 -6.20
CA GLU A 207 11.70 -18.51 -7.09
C GLU A 207 12.05 -19.87 -6.45
N TRP A 208 12.47 -19.86 -5.18
CA TRP A 208 12.78 -21.07 -4.44
C TRP A 208 11.57 -22.01 -4.34
N LEU A 209 10.39 -21.49 -4.01
CA LEU A 209 9.16 -22.26 -3.86
C LEU A 209 8.79 -22.96 -5.17
N LYS A 210 8.80 -22.24 -6.30
CA LYS A 210 8.55 -22.82 -7.62
C LYS A 210 9.53 -23.94 -7.97
N ARG A 211 10.81 -23.75 -7.61
CA ARG A 211 11.84 -24.78 -7.81
C ARG A 211 11.57 -26.03 -6.97
N ILE A 212 11.23 -25.88 -5.69
CA ILE A 212 10.93 -27.03 -4.81
C ILE A 212 9.66 -27.75 -5.27
N LEU A 213 8.60 -27.03 -5.65
CA LEU A 213 7.38 -27.63 -6.20
C LEU A 213 7.65 -28.38 -7.52
N SER A 214 8.52 -27.84 -8.38
CA SER A 214 8.95 -28.54 -9.60
C SER A 214 9.72 -29.83 -9.29
N ILE A 215 10.57 -29.82 -8.26
CA ILE A 215 11.28 -31.02 -7.79
C ILE A 215 10.28 -32.05 -7.26
N ALA A 216 9.29 -31.62 -6.46
CA ALA A 216 8.24 -32.49 -5.96
C ALA A 216 7.47 -33.15 -7.11
N LYS A 217 7.10 -32.36 -8.13
CA LYS A 217 6.44 -32.86 -9.35
C LYS A 217 7.28 -33.91 -10.09
N ILE A 218 8.57 -33.64 -10.31
CA ILE A 218 9.49 -34.59 -10.99
C ILE A 218 9.63 -35.89 -10.19
N LYS A 219 9.64 -35.80 -8.86
CA LYS A 219 9.78 -36.95 -7.95
C LYS A 219 8.45 -37.63 -7.60
N ASN A 220 7.33 -37.12 -8.12
CA ASN A 220 5.98 -37.55 -7.78
C ASN A 220 5.70 -37.52 -6.26
N GLU A 221 6.17 -36.45 -5.59
CA GLU A 221 5.94 -36.20 -4.17
C GLU A 221 4.67 -35.36 -3.97
N LYS A 222 3.92 -35.70 -2.93
CA LYS A 222 2.80 -34.90 -2.42
C LYS A 222 3.29 -33.89 -1.39
N VAL A 223 2.66 -32.71 -1.33
CA VAL A 223 3.18 -31.55 -0.60
C VAL A 223 2.12 -30.96 0.33
N LEU A 224 2.49 -30.77 1.60
CA LEU A 224 1.81 -29.87 2.53
C LEU A 224 2.53 -28.52 2.54
N ILE A 225 1.81 -27.43 2.29
CA ILE A 225 2.34 -26.06 2.46
C ILE A 225 1.95 -25.56 3.84
N ILE A 226 2.90 -25.00 4.59
CA ILE A 226 2.65 -24.42 5.91
C ILE A 226 3.18 -22.98 5.96
N GLY A 227 2.41 -22.10 6.59
CA GLY A 227 2.76 -20.70 6.84
C GLY A 227 1.88 -20.14 7.96
N HIS A 228 1.98 -18.85 8.27
CA HIS A 228 1.15 -18.27 9.34
C HIS A 228 0.01 -17.41 8.83
N VAL A 229 0.33 -16.28 8.19
CA VAL A 229 -0.67 -15.40 7.58
C VAL A 229 -1.13 -15.99 6.24
N PRO A 230 -2.41 -16.35 6.07
CA PRO A 230 -2.91 -17.02 4.87
C PRO A 230 -3.09 -16.04 3.69
N PRO A 231 -2.89 -16.50 2.43
CA PRO A 231 -3.37 -15.77 1.26
C PRO A 231 -4.87 -15.47 1.32
N GLY A 232 -5.26 -14.28 0.85
CA GLY A 232 -6.64 -13.77 0.87
C GLY A 232 -6.94 -12.82 2.04
N TYR A 233 -6.22 -12.92 3.16
CA TYR A 233 -6.46 -12.09 4.35
C TYR A 233 -5.16 -11.80 5.12
N GLY A 234 -4.80 -10.51 5.26
CA GLY A 234 -3.64 -10.05 6.05
C GLY A 234 -2.33 -9.90 5.27
N LEU A 235 -2.27 -10.34 4.00
CA LEU A 235 -1.11 -10.14 3.12
C LEU A 235 -1.26 -8.86 2.27
N LYS A 236 -0.13 -8.21 1.93
CA LYS A 236 -0.11 -7.14 0.94
C LYS A 236 -0.58 -7.66 -0.43
N PRO A 237 -1.41 -6.91 -1.17
CA PRO A 237 -2.03 -7.38 -2.42
C PRO A 237 -1.06 -7.97 -3.46
N LEU A 238 0.04 -7.26 -3.74
CA LEU A 238 1.03 -7.72 -4.73
C LEU A 238 1.72 -9.04 -4.34
N TYR A 239 1.98 -9.25 -3.05
CA TYR A 239 2.58 -10.50 -2.57
C TYR A 239 1.58 -11.64 -2.51
N ASN A 240 0.33 -11.35 -2.13
CA ASN A 240 -0.77 -12.29 -2.19
C ASN A 240 -0.88 -12.92 -3.59
N ASP A 241 -0.92 -12.07 -4.62
CA ASP A 241 -1.07 -12.52 -6.00
C ASP A 241 0.14 -13.31 -6.50
N ARG A 242 1.35 -12.86 -6.16
CA ARG A 242 2.58 -13.58 -6.53
C ARG A 242 2.68 -14.94 -5.84
N LEU A 243 2.24 -15.03 -4.58
CA LEU A 243 2.24 -16.27 -3.83
C LEU A 243 1.27 -17.26 -4.44
N LEU A 244 0.02 -16.86 -4.70
CA LEU A 244 -0.97 -17.72 -5.33
C LEU A 244 -0.56 -18.17 -6.73
N LYS A 245 -0.01 -17.26 -7.55
CA LYS A 245 0.58 -17.59 -8.86
C LYS A 245 1.76 -18.56 -8.78
N SER A 246 2.40 -18.70 -7.62
CA SER A 246 3.50 -19.66 -7.43
C SER A 246 3.00 -21.09 -7.18
N TYR A 247 1.72 -21.27 -6.84
CA TYR A 247 1.09 -22.58 -6.64
C TYR A 247 0.43 -23.13 -7.89
N ILE A 248 0.02 -22.27 -8.83
CA ILE A 248 -0.67 -22.66 -10.07
C ILE A 248 0.16 -23.68 -10.86
N GLY A 249 -0.49 -24.76 -11.31
CA GLY A 249 0.14 -25.84 -12.08
C GLY A 249 0.76 -26.95 -11.22
N PHE A 250 0.62 -26.84 -9.90
CA PHE A 250 1.05 -27.81 -8.90
C PHE A 250 -0.11 -28.36 -8.06
N GLY A 251 -1.38 -28.13 -8.41
CA GLY A 251 -2.55 -28.64 -7.69
C GLY A 251 -2.55 -30.17 -7.51
N GLU A 252 -2.00 -30.94 -8.46
CA GLU A 252 -1.84 -32.39 -8.31
C GLU A 252 -0.81 -32.78 -7.22
N GLN A 253 0.15 -31.93 -6.92
CA GLN A 253 1.19 -32.17 -5.92
C GLN A 253 0.77 -31.62 -4.55
N ILE A 254 0.16 -30.44 -4.50
CA ILE A 254 -0.21 -29.76 -3.26
C ILE A 254 -1.49 -30.38 -2.70
N ILE A 255 -1.38 -31.02 -1.53
CA ILE A 255 -2.50 -31.65 -0.83
C ILE A 255 -3.43 -30.59 -0.26
N ALA A 256 -2.85 -29.65 0.50
CA ALA A 256 -3.51 -28.54 1.16
C ALA A 256 -2.47 -27.55 1.69
N HIS A 257 -2.95 -26.37 2.07
CA HIS A 257 -2.17 -25.41 2.85
C HIS A 257 -2.71 -25.28 4.26
N LEU A 258 -1.84 -25.11 5.25
CA LEU A 258 -2.19 -25.02 6.67
C LEU A 258 -1.62 -23.72 7.26
N TYR A 259 -2.50 -22.89 7.83
CA TYR A 259 -2.19 -21.54 8.34
C TYR A 259 -2.86 -21.25 9.71
N GLY A 260 -2.48 -20.13 10.32
CA GLY A 260 -3.06 -19.57 11.57
C GLY A 260 -3.48 -18.11 11.39
N HIS A 261 -3.20 -17.25 12.39
CA HIS A 261 -3.27 -15.77 12.39
C HIS A 261 -4.54 -15.12 12.93
N ASN A 262 -5.69 -15.33 12.31
CA ASN A 262 -6.90 -14.57 12.67
C ASN A 262 -7.72 -15.19 13.81
N HIS A 263 -7.19 -16.26 14.44
CA HIS A 263 -7.80 -17.06 15.49
C HIS A 263 -9.11 -17.77 15.10
N LYS A 264 -9.60 -17.62 13.85
CA LYS A 264 -10.87 -18.15 13.35
C LYS A 264 -10.71 -19.52 12.71
N ASP A 265 -11.78 -20.31 12.78
CA ASP A 265 -11.89 -21.53 11.98
C ASP A 265 -12.40 -21.18 10.58
N SER A 266 -11.52 -21.21 9.58
CA SER A 266 -11.93 -20.95 8.21
C SER A 266 -11.17 -21.79 7.21
N TYR A 267 -11.72 -21.85 6.00
CA TYR A 267 -11.01 -22.37 4.84
C TYR A 267 -11.20 -21.44 3.65
N ASN A 268 -10.24 -21.47 2.74
CA ASN A 268 -10.25 -20.66 1.54
C ASN A 268 -9.88 -21.50 0.32
N LEU A 269 -10.39 -21.11 -0.84
CA LEU A 269 -10.18 -21.75 -2.13
C LEU A 269 -9.46 -20.78 -3.05
N TYR A 270 -8.47 -21.25 -3.79
CA TYR A 270 -7.84 -20.47 -4.85
C TYR A 270 -8.03 -21.13 -6.21
N TYR A 271 -8.08 -20.28 -7.23
CA TYR A 271 -8.45 -20.63 -8.60
C TYR A 271 -7.39 -20.05 -9.55
N GLU A 272 -7.08 -20.76 -10.64
CA GLU A 272 -6.16 -20.25 -11.66
C GLU A 272 -6.79 -19.07 -12.43
N ASN A 273 -8.00 -19.26 -12.92
CA ASN A 273 -8.75 -18.28 -13.70
C ASN A 273 -10.25 -18.35 -13.35
N PRO A 274 -10.67 -17.82 -12.19
CA PRO A 274 -12.06 -17.91 -11.78
C PRO A 274 -12.95 -17.06 -12.71
N ASN A 275 -14.08 -17.64 -13.13
CA ASN A 275 -15.19 -16.94 -13.75
C ASN A 275 -15.96 -16.12 -12.70
N THR A 276 -16.78 -15.18 -13.16
CA THR A 276 -17.65 -14.38 -12.29
C THR A 276 -18.76 -15.19 -11.63
N ASP A 277 -19.12 -16.33 -12.23
CA ASP A 277 -20.02 -17.30 -11.63
C ASP A 277 -19.22 -18.22 -10.68
N TRP A 278 -19.17 -17.86 -9.40
CA TRP A 278 -18.43 -18.61 -8.39
C TRP A 278 -18.87 -20.06 -8.24
N TYR A 279 -20.11 -20.38 -8.58
CA TYR A 279 -20.68 -21.72 -8.39
C TYR A 279 -20.21 -22.74 -9.44
N SER A 280 -19.61 -22.29 -10.54
CA SER A 280 -19.15 -23.15 -11.63
C SER A 280 -17.62 -23.21 -11.76
N ASN A 281 -16.89 -22.58 -10.84
CA ASN A 281 -15.43 -22.53 -10.88
C ASN A 281 -14.79 -23.83 -10.37
N GLU A 282 -13.72 -24.28 -11.02
CA GLU A 282 -12.91 -25.39 -10.55
C GLU A 282 -11.75 -24.88 -9.69
N PRO A 283 -11.70 -25.21 -8.38
CA PRO A 283 -10.64 -24.75 -7.49
C PRO A 283 -9.31 -25.48 -7.77
N GLU A 284 -8.21 -24.72 -7.81
CA GLU A 284 -6.85 -25.26 -7.96
C GLU A 284 -6.30 -25.78 -6.62
N GLY A 285 -6.76 -25.22 -5.50
CA GLY A 285 -6.35 -25.68 -4.18
C GLY A 285 -7.17 -25.14 -3.01
N VAL A 286 -6.91 -25.71 -1.84
CA VAL A 286 -7.57 -25.38 -0.58
C VAL A 286 -6.57 -24.98 0.51
N ILE A 287 -6.94 -23.97 1.28
CA ILE A 287 -6.21 -23.39 2.39
C ILE A 287 -7.06 -23.60 3.64
N PHE A 288 -6.52 -24.23 4.68
CA PHE A 288 -7.16 -24.36 5.98
C PHE A 288 -6.48 -23.42 6.98
N VAL A 289 -7.28 -22.58 7.63
CA VAL A 289 -6.85 -21.70 8.71
C VAL A 289 -7.35 -22.31 10.01
N ALA A 290 -6.42 -22.66 10.90
CA ALA A 290 -6.77 -23.23 12.19
C ALA A 290 -7.09 -22.12 13.20
N PRO A 291 -8.12 -22.32 14.04
CA PRO A 291 -8.35 -21.46 15.18
C PRO A 291 -7.25 -21.64 16.24
N SER A 292 -7.17 -20.69 17.17
CA SER A 292 -6.06 -20.54 18.11
C SER A 292 -6.27 -21.31 19.42
N ILE A 293 -5.16 -21.64 20.10
CA ILE A 293 -5.21 -21.98 21.54
C ILE A 293 -5.56 -20.73 22.36
N THR A 294 -5.10 -19.56 21.92
CA THR A 294 -5.30 -18.30 22.62
C THR A 294 -6.69 -17.71 22.38
N PRO A 295 -7.48 -17.40 23.43
CA PRO A 295 -8.84 -16.86 23.30
C PRO A 295 -8.90 -15.34 23.06
N TRP A 296 -7.75 -14.70 22.86
CA TRP A 296 -7.59 -13.24 22.92
C TRP A 296 -8.43 -12.49 21.89
N HIS A 297 -8.90 -11.30 22.29
CA HIS A 297 -9.66 -10.33 21.52
C HIS A 297 -8.90 -9.00 21.40
N ASN A 298 -8.76 -8.49 20.18
CA ASN A 298 -8.27 -7.14 19.93
C ASN A 298 -9.40 -6.12 20.10
N HIS A 299 -9.37 -5.31 21.16
CA HIS A 299 -10.35 -4.24 21.37
C HIS A 299 -10.36 -3.14 20.28
N HIS A 300 -9.33 -3.10 19.41
CA HIS A 300 -9.26 -2.17 18.28
C HIS A 300 -9.84 -2.73 16.97
N LEU A 301 -10.15 -4.03 16.91
CA LEU A 301 -10.79 -4.67 15.76
C LEU A 301 -12.23 -5.07 16.11
N ILE A 302 -13.14 -4.99 15.13
CA ILE A 302 -14.57 -5.34 15.29
C ILE A 302 -14.78 -6.86 15.39
N LEU A 303 -13.71 -7.66 15.51
CA LEU A 303 -13.79 -9.13 15.49
C LEU A 303 -14.04 -9.70 16.89
N PRO A 304 -15.05 -10.57 17.08
CA PRO A 304 -15.32 -11.21 18.35
C PRO A 304 -14.19 -12.18 18.76
N PRO A 305 -13.97 -12.43 20.06
CA PRO A 305 -13.07 -13.50 20.52
C PRO A 305 -13.58 -14.87 20.08
N ASN A 306 -12.66 -15.83 20.10
CA ASN A 306 -12.97 -17.25 19.89
C ASN A 306 -12.60 -18.06 21.13
N ASN A 307 -13.23 -19.23 21.27
CA ASN A 307 -12.81 -20.19 22.29
C ASN A 307 -11.47 -20.83 21.93
N PRO A 308 -10.66 -21.22 22.95
CA PRO A 308 -9.47 -22.05 22.74
C PRO A 308 -9.81 -23.32 21.98
N SER A 309 -8.94 -23.70 21.05
CA SER A 309 -9.25 -24.73 20.06
C SER A 309 -8.02 -25.51 19.61
N LEU A 310 -8.25 -26.72 19.09
CA LEU A 310 -7.21 -27.66 18.66
C LEU A 310 -7.68 -28.45 17.44
N ARG A 311 -6.79 -28.70 16.48
CA ARG A 311 -7.13 -29.43 15.25
C ARG A 311 -6.22 -30.63 15.01
N MET A 312 -6.83 -31.80 14.80
CA MET A 312 -6.14 -33.03 14.40
C MET A 312 -6.57 -33.43 13.00
N PHE A 313 -5.62 -33.66 12.10
CA PHE A 313 -5.87 -34.08 10.72
C PHE A 313 -5.61 -35.57 10.53
N SER A 314 -6.31 -36.15 9.56
CA SER A 314 -6.02 -37.46 8.98
C SER A 314 -5.70 -37.30 7.49
N LEU A 315 -4.60 -37.90 7.04
CA LEU A 315 -4.08 -37.80 5.67
C LEU A 315 -3.95 -39.20 5.08
N ASP A 316 -4.54 -39.44 3.91
CA ASP A 316 -4.23 -40.63 3.11
C ASP A 316 -3.04 -40.29 2.21
N LYS A 317 -1.88 -40.87 2.52
CA LYS A 317 -0.67 -40.62 1.76
C LYS A 317 -0.74 -41.20 0.34
N ASP A 318 -1.33 -42.38 0.19
CA ASP A 318 -1.33 -43.10 -1.09
C ASP A 318 -2.27 -42.41 -2.09
N ALA A 319 -3.41 -41.93 -1.61
CA ALA A 319 -4.29 -41.05 -2.38
C ALA A 319 -3.74 -39.61 -2.50
N GLY A 320 -2.92 -39.18 -1.54
CA GLY A 320 -2.37 -37.83 -1.47
C GLY A 320 -3.44 -36.77 -1.20
N ILE A 321 -4.37 -37.08 -0.28
CA ILE A 321 -5.50 -36.21 0.09
C ILE A 321 -5.62 -36.14 1.62
N LEU A 322 -6.00 -34.98 2.15
CA LEU A 322 -6.51 -34.91 3.52
C LEU A 322 -7.87 -35.63 3.56
N LEU A 323 -8.00 -36.63 4.43
CA LEU A 323 -9.25 -37.35 4.61
C LEU A 323 -10.23 -36.55 5.46
N ASP A 324 -9.73 -35.99 6.56
CA ASP A 324 -10.56 -35.36 7.57
C ASP A 324 -9.76 -34.45 8.51
N TYR A 325 -10.46 -33.63 9.28
CA TYR A 325 -9.95 -33.11 10.54
C TYR A 325 -11.02 -33.13 11.63
N HIS A 326 -10.56 -33.38 12.85
CA HIS A 326 -11.37 -33.25 14.05
C HIS A 326 -11.03 -31.91 14.71
N GLN A 327 -12.05 -31.07 14.84
CA GLN A 327 -11.95 -29.81 15.55
C GLN A 327 -12.37 -30.04 17.00
N TYR A 328 -11.53 -29.60 17.93
CA TYR A 328 -11.80 -29.62 19.36
C TYR A 328 -11.78 -28.21 19.89
N TRP A 329 -12.54 -27.98 20.96
CA TRP A 329 -12.64 -26.67 21.58
C TRP A 329 -12.83 -26.77 23.08
N SER A 330 -12.60 -25.64 23.74
CA SER A 330 -12.79 -25.47 25.17
C SER A 330 -13.70 -24.29 25.45
N ASN A 331 -14.91 -24.54 25.94
CA ASN A 331 -15.86 -23.46 26.24
C ASN A 331 -15.36 -22.61 27.42
N LEU A 332 -14.70 -21.49 27.11
CA LEU A 332 -14.01 -20.70 28.10
C LEU A 332 -14.98 -20.02 29.07
N THR A 333 -16.15 -19.60 28.59
CA THR A 333 -17.22 -19.05 29.45
C THR A 333 -17.62 -20.07 30.53
N ARG A 334 -17.90 -21.32 30.14
CA ARG A 334 -18.22 -22.43 31.07
C ARG A 334 -17.06 -22.74 32.02
N ASN A 335 -15.84 -22.74 31.50
CA ASN A 335 -14.65 -23.06 32.27
C ASN A 335 -14.33 -21.98 33.32
N ILE A 336 -14.56 -20.71 33.01
CA ILE A 336 -14.38 -19.60 33.96
C ILE A 336 -15.35 -19.74 35.14
N GLU A 337 -16.61 -20.12 34.89
CA GLU A 337 -17.62 -20.35 35.93
C GLU A 337 -17.26 -21.56 36.82
N ASN A 338 -16.78 -22.64 36.22
CA ASN A 338 -16.47 -23.89 36.92
C ASN A 338 -15.06 -23.91 37.55
N GLY A 339 -14.17 -23.02 37.11
CA GLY A 339 -12.77 -22.97 37.54
C GLY A 339 -11.89 -24.11 37.02
N ASN A 340 -12.34 -24.87 36.02
CA ASN A 340 -11.56 -25.93 35.38
C ASN A 340 -11.66 -25.88 33.85
N THR A 341 -10.59 -26.27 33.15
CA THR A 341 -10.59 -26.36 31.68
C THR A 341 -11.09 -27.72 31.25
N THR A 342 -12.05 -27.74 30.32
CA THR A 342 -12.59 -28.96 29.72
C THR A 342 -12.51 -28.88 28.20
N TRP A 343 -12.22 -30.00 27.55
CA TRP A 343 -12.08 -30.09 26.10
C TRP A 343 -13.10 -31.07 25.54
N GLU A 344 -13.77 -30.69 24.46
CA GLU A 344 -14.78 -31.50 23.79
C GLU A 344 -14.62 -31.41 22.27
N MET A 345 -15.14 -32.41 21.57
CA MET A 345 -15.20 -32.39 20.10
C MET A 345 -16.19 -31.32 19.68
N GLU A 346 -15.76 -30.44 18.78
CA GLU A 346 -16.61 -29.43 18.17
C GLU A 346 -17.40 -30.04 17.02
N TYR A 347 -16.68 -30.50 15.99
CA TYR A 347 -17.22 -31.18 14.83
C TYR A 347 -16.14 -32.00 14.11
N ILE A 348 -16.60 -32.88 13.22
CA ILE A 348 -15.78 -33.66 12.30
C ILE A 348 -15.99 -33.05 10.90
N ALA A 349 -14.91 -32.64 10.23
CA ALA A 349 -15.00 -31.87 9.00
C ALA A 349 -15.69 -32.63 7.88
N SER A 350 -15.39 -33.92 7.71
CA SER A 350 -16.00 -34.74 6.65
C SER A 350 -17.52 -34.94 6.84
N GLU A 351 -17.98 -34.97 8.09
CA GLU A 351 -19.39 -35.06 8.45
C GLU A 351 -20.08 -33.72 8.23
N PHE A 352 -19.49 -32.63 8.71
CA PHE A 352 -20.05 -31.29 8.58
C PHE A 352 -20.12 -30.84 7.12
N PHE A 353 -19.01 -30.93 6.37
CA PHE A 353 -18.92 -30.54 4.95
C PHE A 353 -19.47 -31.58 3.98
N ALA A 354 -20.03 -32.69 4.48
CA ALA A 354 -20.61 -33.77 3.69
C ALA A 354 -19.67 -34.29 2.58
N THR A 355 -18.37 -34.38 2.85
CA THR A 355 -17.38 -34.84 1.87
C THR A 355 -17.36 -36.36 1.74
N GLY A 356 -17.71 -37.07 2.82
CA GLY A 356 -17.64 -38.53 2.91
C GLY A 356 -16.23 -39.04 2.61
N ASP A 357 -16.12 -40.20 1.96
CA ASP A 357 -14.83 -40.84 1.64
C ASP A 357 -14.02 -40.12 0.56
N ARG A 358 -14.53 -39.02 -0.02
CA ARG A 358 -13.82 -38.22 -1.04
C ARG A 358 -12.70 -37.36 -0.46
N GLY A 359 -12.66 -37.20 0.87
CA GLY A 359 -11.68 -36.36 1.57
C GLY A 359 -11.95 -34.86 1.44
N LEU A 360 -11.09 -34.06 2.05
CA LEU A 360 -11.11 -32.59 2.07
C LEU A 360 -10.29 -32.02 0.90
N THR A 361 -10.69 -32.38 -0.32
CA THR A 361 -10.07 -31.92 -1.58
C THR A 361 -10.56 -30.53 -1.98
N PRO A 362 -9.87 -29.81 -2.89
CA PRO A 362 -10.36 -28.54 -3.42
C PRO A 362 -11.80 -28.64 -3.93
N THR A 363 -12.09 -29.68 -4.73
CA THR A 363 -13.44 -29.92 -5.30
C THR A 363 -14.51 -30.11 -4.22
N THR A 364 -14.26 -30.97 -3.22
CA THR A 364 -15.25 -31.23 -2.15
C THR A 364 -15.46 -30.01 -1.27
N MET A 365 -14.43 -29.20 -1.06
CA MET A 365 -14.53 -27.96 -0.29
C MET A 365 -15.22 -26.84 -1.09
N HIS A 366 -15.18 -26.90 -2.42
CA HIS A 366 -16.02 -26.07 -3.29
C HIS A 366 -17.48 -26.50 -3.27
N ASP A 367 -17.78 -27.81 -3.28
CA ASP A 367 -19.15 -28.31 -3.08
C ASP A 367 -19.72 -27.79 -1.75
N ALA A 368 -18.91 -27.80 -0.69
CA ALA A 368 -19.28 -27.23 0.61
C ALA A 368 -19.56 -25.72 0.53
N PHE A 369 -18.73 -24.95 -0.19
CA PHE A 369 -18.98 -23.53 -0.42
C PHE A 369 -20.33 -23.29 -1.12
N VAL A 370 -20.66 -24.07 -2.14
CA VAL A 370 -21.95 -23.98 -2.85
C VAL A 370 -23.11 -24.27 -1.89
N GLN A 371 -22.96 -25.24 -0.98
CA GLN A 371 -23.98 -25.51 0.04
C GLN A 371 -24.13 -24.35 1.02
N LEU A 372 -23.02 -23.78 1.52
CA LEU A 372 -23.03 -22.62 2.42
C LEU A 372 -23.72 -21.42 1.77
N ALA A 373 -23.44 -21.16 0.49
CA ALA A 373 -24.01 -20.03 -0.24
C ALA A 373 -25.51 -20.20 -0.56
N THR A 374 -26.03 -21.43 -0.56
CA THR A 374 -27.43 -21.72 -0.96
C THR A 374 -28.33 -22.16 0.20
N ASN A 375 -27.78 -22.45 1.37
CA ASN A 375 -28.52 -22.91 2.55
C ASN A 375 -28.18 -22.05 3.77
N SER A 376 -29.06 -21.11 4.12
CA SER A 376 -28.83 -20.17 5.22
C SER A 376 -28.68 -20.85 6.59
N THR A 377 -29.38 -21.96 6.84
CA THR A 377 -29.26 -22.69 8.11
C THR A 377 -27.88 -23.31 8.25
N TYR A 378 -27.36 -23.85 7.14
CA TYR A 378 -26.03 -24.44 7.10
C TYR A 378 -24.93 -23.38 7.23
N LEU A 379 -25.14 -22.20 6.63
CA LEU A 379 -24.27 -21.05 6.82
C LEU A 379 -24.27 -20.54 8.27
N ASP A 380 -25.43 -20.55 8.95
CA ASP A 380 -25.53 -20.18 10.36
C ASP A 380 -24.72 -21.12 11.25
N GLU A 381 -24.74 -22.42 10.95
CA GLU A 381 -23.93 -23.41 11.65
C GLU A 381 -22.43 -23.20 11.39
N TYR A 382 -22.04 -22.94 10.14
CA TYR A 382 -20.65 -22.63 9.79
C TYR A 382 -20.12 -21.37 10.48
N VAL A 383 -20.92 -20.32 10.59
CA VAL A 383 -20.54 -19.08 11.30
C VAL A 383 -20.30 -19.32 12.79
N ASN A 384 -21.03 -20.26 13.41
CA ASN A 384 -20.74 -20.67 14.79
C ASN A 384 -19.38 -21.36 14.87
N HIS A 385 -19.02 -22.20 13.89
CA HIS A 385 -17.70 -22.82 13.82
C HIS A 385 -16.58 -21.80 13.59
N ILE A 386 -16.78 -20.79 12.72
CA ILE A 386 -15.80 -19.70 12.52
C ILE A 386 -15.39 -19.04 13.84
N SER A 387 -16.36 -18.87 14.74
CA SER A 387 -16.16 -18.28 16.06
C SER A 387 -15.88 -19.30 17.17
N VAL A 388 -15.67 -20.57 16.83
CA VAL A 388 -15.46 -21.69 17.75
C VAL A 388 -16.52 -21.72 18.85
N ASN A 389 -17.79 -21.67 18.44
CA ASN A 389 -18.98 -21.59 19.30
C ASN A 389 -19.00 -20.42 20.29
N TYR A 390 -18.23 -19.35 20.06
CA TYR A 390 -18.41 -18.11 20.80
C TYR A 390 -19.70 -17.43 20.33
N PRO A 391 -20.56 -16.93 21.24
CA PRO A 391 -21.80 -16.26 20.83
C PRO A 391 -21.51 -14.99 20.04
N THR A 392 -21.77 -15.01 18.73
CA THR A 392 -21.58 -13.87 17.83
C THR A 392 -22.90 -13.45 17.18
N HIS A 393 -23.08 -12.14 16.99
CA HIS A 393 -24.20 -11.62 16.21
C HIS A 393 -23.74 -11.37 14.77
N CYS A 394 -23.77 -12.40 13.94
CA CYS A 394 -23.47 -12.28 12.51
C CYS A 394 -24.74 -11.99 11.71
N ASN A 395 -24.91 -10.73 11.29
CA ASN A 395 -25.99 -10.31 10.41
C ASN A 395 -25.74 -10.79 8.95
N ASN A 396 -26.67 -10.52 8.03
CA ASN A 396 -26.54 -10.95 6.63
C ASN A 396 -25.27 -10.43 5.96
N GLN A 397 -24.86 -9.19 6.25
CA GLN A 397 -23.63 -8.61 5.71
C GLN A 397 -22.39 -9.38 6.19
N CYS A 398 -22.34 -9.74 7.46
CA CYS A 398 -21.27 -10.60 8.00
C CYS A 398 -21.22 -11.95 7.28
N LYS A 399 -22.38 -12.60 7.06
CA LYS A 399 -22.46 -13.88 6.36
C LYS A 399 -21.97 -13.80 4.90
N GLU A 400 -22.32 -12.73 4.20
CA GLU A 400 -21.83 -12.45 2.84
C GLU A 400 -20.31 -12.28 2.83
N ILE A 401 -19.74 -11.56 3.80
CA ILE A 401 -18.29 -11.40 3.93
C ILE A 401 -17.61 -12.75 4.16
N GLU A 402 -18.13 -13.59 5.07
CA GLU A 402 -17.55 -14.91 5.34
C GLU A 402 -17.60 -15.82 4.09
N LEU A 403 -18.70 -15.82 3.33
CA LEU A 403 -18.78 -16.52 2.04
C LEU A 403 -17.75 -15.99 1.02
N CYS A 404 -17.59 -14.66 0.94
CA CYS A 404 -16.60 -14.05 0.08
C CYS A 404 -15.19 -14.47 0.46
N LEU A 405 -14.83 -14.47 1.75
CA LEU A 405 -13.51 -14.86 2.23
C LEU A 405 -13.14 -16.29 1.80
N ILE A 406 -14.11 -17.21 1.72
CA ILE A 406 -13.85 -18.58 1.24
C ILE A 406 -13.32 -18.57 -0.20
N VAL A 407 -13.94 -17.83 -1.11
CA VAL A 407 -13.57 -17.87 -2.54
C VAL A 407 -12.65 -16.73 -2.99
N ALA A 408 -12.34 -15.81 -2.08
CA ALA A 408 -11.60 -14.59 -2.37
C ALA A 408 -10.12 -14.60 -1.99
N THR A 409 -9.44 -15.69 -2.27
CA THR A 409 -7.97 -15.73 -2.24
C THR A 409 -7.37 -15.03 -3.47
N TYR A 410 -7.99 -15.20 -4.64
CA TYR A 410 -7.56 -14.57 -5.89
C TYR A 410 -8.16 -13.18 -6.02
N HIS A 411 -7.31 -12.18 -6.26
CA HIS A 411 -7.66 -10.76 -6.36
C HIS A 411 -8.83 -10.46 -7.30
N LYS A 412 -9.21 -11.34 -8.26
CA LYS A 412 -10.38 -11.15 -9.16
C LYS A 412 -11.74 -11.13 -8.43
N SER A 413 -11.89 -11.70 -7.25
CA SER A 413 -13.17 -11.71 -6.52
C SER A 413 -13.30 -10.60 -5.49
N GLN A 414 -12.17 -10.17 -4.90
CA GLN A 414 -12.06 -8.86 -4.26
C GLN A 414 -12.13 -7.73 -5.30
N LYS A 415 -12.01 -8.06 -6.60
CA LYS A 415 -12.02 -7.15 -7.76
C LYS A 415 -13.37 -6.68 -8.27
N GLN A 416 -14.48 -7.26 -7.81
CA GLN A 416 -15.73 -6.52 -7.95
C GLN A 416 -15.73 -5.25 -7.05
N LEU A 417 -14.71 -5.14 -6.20
CA LEU A 417 -14.29 -3.96 -5.46
C LEU A 417 -12.89 -3.44 -5.86
N LEU A 418 -12.20 -3.91 -6.92
CA LEU A 418 -10.77 -3.60 -7.22
C LEU A 418 -10.37 -3.64 -8.72
N ILE A 419 -11.17 -3.09 -9.62
CA ILE A 419 -10.79 -2.53 -10.95
C ILE A 419 -9.32 -2.79 -11.42
N HIS A 420 -9.21 -3.50 -12.55
CA HIS A 420 -8.07 -3.64 -13.49
C HIS A 420 -6.95 -4.64 -13.20
N GLY A 421 -6.90 -5.68 -14.05
CA GLY A 421 -5.74 -6.53 -14.28
C GLY A 421 -5.23 -6.33 -15.71
N SER A 422 -4.96 -5.09 -16.08
CA SER A 422 -4.17 -4.78 -17.27
C SER A 422 -2.70 -4.58 -16.85
N LEU A 423 -1.79 -4.51 -17.82
CA LEU A 423 -0.48 -3.90 -17.62
C LEU A 423 -0.70 -2.42 -17.33
N ALA A 424 0.01 -1.82 -16.38
CA ALA A 424 -0.12 -0.39 -16.12
C ALA A 424 1.12 0.35 -16.60
N LEU A 425 0.91 1.50 -17.25
CA LEU A 425 1.95 2.46 -17.57
C LEU A 425 2.27 3.26 -16.31
N GLN A 426 3.55 3.47 -16.04
CA GLN A 426 4.04 4.26 -14.91
C GLN A 426 4.88 5.43 -15.40
N PHE A 427 4.54 6.64 -14.93
CA PHE A 427 5.27 7.86 -15.29
C PHE A 427 5.54 8.75 -14.07
N TRP A 428 6.70 9.40 -14.07
CA TRP A 428 6.99 10.45 -13.10
C TRP A 428 6.37 11.77 -13.56
N HIS A 429 5.83 12.54 -12.61
CA HIS A 429 5.57 13.95 -12.78
C HIS A 429 6.53 14.71 -11.86
N ILE A 430 7.45 15.45 -12.45
CA ILE A 430 8.37 16.35 -11.77
C ILE A 430 8.07 17.79 -12.18
N THR A 431 8.23 18.74 -11.26
CA THR A 431 7.91 20.14 -11.48
C THR A 431 8.66 21.04 -10.50
N ASP A 432 8.86 22.31 -10.87
CA ASP A 432 9.29 23.37 -9.96
C ASP A 432 10.58 22.98 -9.21
N ILE A 433 11.61 22.61 -9.99
CA ILE A 433 12.91 22.18 -9.45
C ILE A 433 13.62 23.36 -8.81
N HIS A 434 13.53 24.54 -9.44
CA HIS A 434 14.21 25.78 -9.04
C HIS A 434 15.62 25.51 -8.52
N TYR A 435 16.50 25.06 -9.41
CA TYR A 435 17.86 24.75 -9.00
C TYR A 435 18.65 26.04 -8.77
N ASP A 436 19.06 26.28 -7.53
CA ASP A 436 19.86 27.44 -7.16
C ASP A 436 21.37 27.13 -7.25
N TRP A 437 21.99 27.53 -8.36
CA TRP A 437 23.44 27.41 -8.57
C TRP A 437 24.29 28.26 -7.61
N ASN A 438 23.69 29.27 -6.97
CA ASN A 438 24.33 30.17 -6.01
C ASN A 438 24.09 29.77 -4.55
N TYR A 439 23.28 28.74 -4.29
CA TYR A 439 23.10 28.19 -2.95
C TYR A 439 24.44 27.84 -2.30
N ARG A 440 24.68 28.29 -1.06
CA ARG A 440 25.87 27.90 -0.29
C ARG A 440 25.47 27.46 1.11
N SER A 441 26.00 26.31 1.54
CA SER A 441 25.90 25.91 2.95
C SER A 441 26.54 26.97 3.84
N GLY A 442 25.84 27.35 4.92
CA GLY A 442 26.19 28.47 5.79
C GLY A 442 25.87 29.86 5.22
N GLY A 443 25.23 29.94 4.05
CA GLY A 443 24.72 31.18 3.44
C GLY A 443 23.58 31.82 4.23
N ASP A 444 23.25 33.06 3.88
CA ASP A 444 22.22 33.84 4.57
C ASP A 444 20.82 33.43 4.09
N ILE A 445 20.03 32.85 4.99
CA ILE A 445 18.66 32.40 4.72
C ILE A 445 17.69 33.55 4.34
N ASN A 446 18.08 34.81 4.55
CA ASN A 446 17.31 35.98 4.11
C ASN A 446 17.79 36.55 2.76
N ASN A 447 18.83 35.95 2.18
CA ASN A 447 19.38 36.30 0.87
C ASN A 447 19.48 35.05 0.00
N MET A 448 18.37 34.30 -0.12
CA MET A 448 18.27 33.06 -0.90
C MET A 448 19.34 32.01 -0.59
N CYS A 449 19.86 31.97 0.64
CA CYS A 449 20.96 31.10 1.04
C CYS A 449 22.27 31.34 0.29
N HIS A 450 22.45 32.52 -0.31
CA HIS A 450 23.69 32.95 -0.94
C HIS A 450 24.66 33.53 0.10
N LEU A 451 25.91 33.76 -0.29
CA LEU A 451 26.88 34.43 0.58
C LEU A 451 26.50 35.91 0.74
N SER A 452 26.58 36.44 1.96
CA SER A 452 26.32 37.86 2.21
C SER A 452 27.37 38.74 1.51
N ASN A 453 27.01 40.00 1.22
CA ASN A 453 27.91 41.02 0.64
C ASN A 453 29.19 41.29 1.46
N SER A 454 29.26 40.81 2.71
CA SER A 454 30.47 40.87 3.55
C SER A 454 31.45 39.71 3.34
N GLY A 455 31.10 38.71 2.52
CA GLY A 455 31.93 37.55 2.19
C GLY A 455 32.14 36.58 3.35
N HIS A 456 31.34 36.66 4.42
CA HIS A 456 31.46 35.80 5.59
C HIS A 456 30.21 34.91 5.73
N SER A 457 30.42 33.60 5.88
CA SER A 457 29.40 32.66 6.35
C SER A 457 28.99 33.04 7.77
N LEU A 458 27.70 32.93 8.09
CA LEU A 458 27.22 33.20 9.44
C LEU A 458 27.79 32.13 10.39
N VAL A 459 28.74 32.52 11.24
CA VAL A 459 29.36 31.61 12.23
C VAL A 459 28.38 31.41 13.39
N GLY A 460 27.93 30.17 13.62
CA GLY A 460 27.14 29.82 14.82
C GLY A 460 25.78 29.15 14.59
N GLY A 461 25.62 28.30 13.58
CA GLY A 461 24.41 27.46 13.42
C GLY A 461 23.16 28.16 12.89
N SER A 462 23.28 29.41 12.43
CA SER A 462 22.16 30.23 11.91
C SER A 462 22.13 30.37 10.38
N GLY A 463 22.96 29.61 9.65
CA GLY A 463 23.06 29.66 8.19
C GLY A 463 22.38 28.47 7.48
N ALA A 464 22.30 28.54 6.16
CA ALA A 464 21.69 27.54 5.29
C ALA A 464 22.29 26.12 5.46
N SER A 465 21.44 25.07 5.47
CA SER A 465 21.90 23.68 5.58
C SER A 465 22.39 23.13 4.23
N PRO A 466 23.35 22.20 4.16
CA PRO A 466 23.74 21.57 2.89
C PRO A 466 22.59 20.90 2.14
N VAL A 467 21.55 20.46 2.85
CA VAL A 467 20.43 19.68 2.30
C VAL A 467 19.21 20.52 1.88
N GLY A 468 19.22 21.83 2.12
CA GLY A 468 18.12 22.74 1.78
C GLY A 468 17.66 23.62 2.94
N ASN A 469 16.75 24.54 2.65
CA ASN A 469 16.10 25.41 3.63
C ASN A 469 14.77 25.94 3.07
N TYR A 470 13.71 26.02 3.89
CA TYR A 470 12.39 26.49 3.44
C TYR A 470 12.34 27.96 2.96
N ARG A 471 13.41 28.75 3.14
CA ARG A 471 13.52 30.13 2.63
C ARG A 471 14.32 30.25 1.33
N CYS A 472 14.72 29.12 0.76
CA CYS A 472 15.68 29.07 -0.33
C CYS A 472 15.27 27.99 -1.33
N ASP A 473 15.71 28.21 -2.56
CA ASP A 473 15.53 27.25 -3.63
C ASP A 473 16.48 26.05 -3.52
N SER A 474 16.27 25.06 -4.39
CA SER A 474 16.91 23.74 -4.29
C SER A 474 18.43 23.81 -4.41
N PRO A 475 19.20 23.38 -3.40
CA PRO A 475 20.63 23.14 -3.60
C PRO A 475 20.86 21.92 -4.50
N LEU A 476 22.03 21.85 -5.13
CA LEU A 476 22.41 20.71 -5.97
C LEU A 476 22.27 19.37 -5.23
N THR A 477 22.61 19.32 -3.93
CA THR A 477 22.49 18.11 -3.10
C THR A 477 21.05 17.60 -3.02
N LEU A 478 20.05 18.49 -2.99
CA LEU A 478 18.64 18.10 -3.00
C LEU A 478 18.24 17.54 -4.36
N VAL A 479 18.62 18.23 -5.44
CA VAL A 479 18.38 17.78 -6.82
C VAL A 479 19.01 16.41 -7.07
N GLU A 480 20.29 16.23 -6.75
CA GLU A 480 20.99 14.94 -6.88
C GLU A 480 20.32 13.82 -6.09
N SER A 481 19.87 14.11 -4.87
CA SER A 481 19.15 13.15 -4.04
C SER A 481 17.81 12.73 -4.66
N ALA A 482 17.05 13.70 -5.18
CA ALA A 482 15.76 13.45 -5.83
C ALA A 482 15.90 12.51 -7.04
N PHE A 483 16.80 12.83 -7.96
CA PHE A 483 17.00 12.00 -9.16
C PHE A 483 17.57 10.62 -8.83
N LYS A 484 18.48 10.53 -7.84
CA LYS A 484 18.96 9.24 -7.34
C LYS A 484 17.81 8.40 -6.79
N PHE A 485 16.89 9.02 -6.04
CA PHE A 485 15.71 8.34 -5.54
C PHE A 485 14.80 7.88 -6.67
N MET A 486 14.47 8.74 -7.63
CA MET A 486 13.65 8.38 -8.78
C MET A 486 14.22 7.18 -9.54
N VAL A 487 15.53 7.18 -9.85
CA VAL A 487 16.21 6.06 -10.54
C VAL A 487 16.18 4.78 -9.70
N THR A 488 16.36 4.89 -8.39
CA THR A 488 16.33 3.72 -7.48
C THR A 488 14.93 3.12 -7.37
N THR A 489 13.90 3.98 -7.38
CA THR A 489 12.49 3.60 -7.24
C THR A 489 11.92 3.03 -8.54
N ASN A 490 12.12 3.72 -9.66
CA ASN A 490 11.76 3.25 -10.99
C ASN A 490 12.77 3.75 -12.02
N ALA A 491 13.74 2.89 -12.37
CA ALA A 491 14.79 3.20 -13.34
C ALA A 491 14.31 3.24 -14.80
N ASN A 492 13.14 2.63 -15.11
CA ASN A 492 12.61 2.56 -16.47
C ASN A 492 11.11 2.91 -16.48
N PRO A 493 10.73 4.16 -16.13
CA PRO A 493 9.36 4.62 -16.30
C PRO A 493 9.05 4.70 -17.80
N ASP A 494 7.78 4.53 -18.17
CA ASP A 494 7.33 4.56 -19.57
C ASP A 494 7.57 5.94 -20.19
N PHE A 495 7.35 7.00 -19.41
CA PHE A 495 7.71 8.37 -19.75
C PHE A 495 7.85 9.23 -18.49
N ILE A 496 8.29 10.48 -18.66
CA ILE A 496 8.33 11.50 -17.60
C ILE A 496 7.63 12.75 -18.13
N ILE A 497 6.77 13.33 -17.30
CA ILE A 497 6.22 14.67 -17.49
C ILE A 497 7.04 15.64 -16.65
N PHE A 498 7.50 16.73 -17.27
CA PHE A 498 8.23 17.79 -16.58
C PHE A 498 7.57 19.14 -16.81
N THR A 499 6.92 19.72 -15.80
CA THR A 499 6.09 20.93 -15.99
C THR A 499 6.80 22.25 -15.72
N GLY A 500 8.14 22.32 -15.83
CA GLY A 500 8.90 23.57 -15.89
C GLY A 500 9.27 24.18 -14.54
N ASP A 501 9.73 25.43 -14.60
CA ASP A 501 10.30 26.24 -13.51
C ASP A 501 11.69 25.76 -13.03
N ASP A 502 12.68 26.00 -13.89
CA ASP A 502 14.09 25.65 -13.71
C ASP A 502 14.90 26.69 -12.91
N PRO A 503 14.83 28.01 -13.20
CA PRO A 503 15.68 29.00 -12.53
C PRO A 503 15.18 29.33 -11.11
N PRO A 504 16.07 29.74 -10.18
CA PRO A 504 15.69 30.10 -8.83
C PRO A 504 14.99 31.47 -8.75
N HIS A 505 14.28 31.68 -7.65
CA HIS A 505 13.64 32.93 -7.23
C HIS A 505 14.67 33.97 -6.77
N VAL A 506 15.37 34.58 -7.71
CA VAL A 506 16.33 35.66 -7.43
C VAL A 506 15.85 37.00 -7.99
N PRO A 507 16.34 38.14 -7.46
CA PRO A 507 16.02 39.45 -8.02
C PRO A 507 16.32 39.52 -9.52
N MET A 508 15.48 40.23 -10.26
CA MET A 508 15.63 40.43 -11.71
C MET A 508 17.00 40.97 -12.13
N SER A 509 17.70 41.69 -11.26
CA SER A 509 19.08 42.18 -11.51
C SER A 509 20.15 41.08 -11.53
N GLU A 510 19.83 39.89 -11.02
CA GLU A 510 20.73 38.74 -10.91
C GLU A 510 20.46 37.67 -11.98
N LEU A 511 19.41 37.86 -12.79
CA LEU A 511 19.07 37.00 -13.92
C LEU A 511 19.27 37.72 -15.25
N ASN A 512 19.36 36.92 -16.31
CA ASN A 512 19.36 37.37 -17.70
C ASN A 512 18.97 36.19 -18.61
N ASN A 513 18.82 36.46 -19.91
CA ASN A 513 18.48 35.46 -20.92
C ASN A 513 19.41 34.22 -20.89
N GLU A 514 20.72 34.43 -20.70
CA GLU A 514 21.72 33.37 -20.74
C GLU A 514 21.58 32.44 -19.54
N LEU A 515 21.41 32.99 -18.33
CA LEU A 515 21.24 32.19 -17.11
C LEU A 515 19.93 31.39 -17.12
N VAL A 516 18.85 31.96 -17.65
CA VAL A 516 17.58 31.22 -17.83
C VAL A 516 17.78 30.04 -18.78
N LEU A 517 18.40 30.25 -19.96
CA LEU A 517 18.68 29.17 -20.89
C LEU A 517 19.64 28.12 -20.33
N GLN A 518 20.64 28.54 -19.57
CA GLN A 518 21.56 27.62 -18.90
C GLN A 518 20.83 26.76 -17.87
N SER A 519 19.87 27.32 -17.14
CA SER A 519 19.05 26.57 -16.18
C SER A 519 18.24 25.48 -16.89
N ILE A 520 17.51 25.86 -17.94
CA ILE A 520 16.70 24.94 -18.76
C ILE A 520 17.59 23.86 -19.37
N THR A 521 18.74 24.24 -19.93
CA THR A 521 19.71 23.30 -20.52
C THR A 521 20.25 22.32 -19.48
N ASN A 522 20.64 22.82 -18.31
CA ASN A 522 21.23 22.01 -17.25
C ASN A 522 20.21 21.01 -16.71
N ILE A 523 18.98 21.44 -16.38
CA ILE A 523 17.94 20.54 -15.88
C ILE A 523 17.52 19.54 -16.95
N THR A 524 17.32 19.97 -18.20
CA THR A 524 17.03 19.05 -19.32
C THR A 524 18.14 18.00 -19.48
N SER A 525 19.41 18.42 -19.44
CA SER A 525 20.55 17.52 -19.51
C SER A 525 20.62 16.58 -18.31
N TYR A 526 20.26 17.07 -17.12
CA TYR A 526 20.28 16.29 -15.90
C TYR A 526 19.21 15.19 -15.90
N ILE A 527 17.99 15.51 -16.33
CA ILE A 527 16.89 14.54 -16.52
C ILE A 527 17.30 13.47 -17.53
N THR A 528 17.74 13.89 -18.72
CA THR A 528 18.10 12.95 -19.82
C THR A 528 19.31 12.09 -19.50
N THR A 529 20.27 12.58 -18.71
CA THR A 529 21.43 11.79 -18.28
C THR A 529 21.03 10.70 -17.28
N ASN A 530 20.10 11.00 -16.36
CA ASN A 530 19.61 10.01 -15.39
C ASN A 530 18.60 9.02 -16.01
N PHE A 531 17.89 9.44 -17.06
CA PHE A 531 16.88 8.62 -17.77
C PHE A 531 17.13 8.57 -19.29
N PRO A 532 18.24 7.96 -19.75
CA PRO A 532 18.67 8.05 -21.15
C PRO A 532 17.77 7.31 -22.14
N ASN A 533 16.90 6.41 -21.66
CA ASN A 533 16.00 5.60 -22.51
C ASN A 533 14.53 5.95 -22.32
N THR A 534 14.21 7.01 -21.58
CA THR A 534 12.84 7.39 -21.27
C THR A 534 12.46 8.66 -22.01
N LYS A 535 11.27 8.68 -22.59
CA LYS A 535 10.72 9.86 -23.26
C LYS A 535 10.32 10.90 -22.22
N ILE A 536 10.71 12.15 -22.45
CA ILE A 536 10.41 13.29 -21.57
C ILE A 536 9.47 14.25 -22.30
N TYR A 537 8.40 14.65 -21.63
CA TYR A 537 7.43 15.63 -22.13
C TYR A 537 7.46 16.89 -21.28
N PRO A 538 8.23 17.91 -21.69
CA PRO A 538 8.35 19.15 -20.94
C PRO A 538 7.21 20.16 -21.22
N ALA A 539 6.96 21.05 -20.26
CA ALA A 539 6.18 22.29 -20.41
C ALA A 539 7.00 23.47 -19.88
N ILE A 540 6.70 24.68 -20.36
CA ILE A 540 7.39 25.91 -19.97
C ILE A 540 6.72 26.53 -18.73
N GLY A 541 7.51 26.84 -17.71
CA GLY A 541 7.07 27.56 -16.53
C GLY A 541 7.29 29.08 -16.60
N ASN A 542 6.72 29.82 -15.64
CA ASN A 542 6.81 31.28 -15.62
C ASN A 542 8.18 31.81 -15.19
N HIS A 543 9.02 31.00 -14.54
CA HIS A 543 10.42 31.32 -14.25
C HIS A 543 11.36 30.93 -15.39
N ASP A 544 10.94 30.09 -16.34
CA ASP A 544 11.70 29.72 -17.54
C ASP A 544 11.78 30.84 -18.59
N VAL A 545 11.46 32.07 -18.19
CA VAL A 545 11.33 33.24 -19.07
C VAL A 545 12.12 34.42 -18.51
N TYR A 546 12.73 35.20 -19.40
CA TYR A 546 13.32 36.48 -19.03
C TYR A 546 12.76 37.64 -19.90
N PRO A 547 12.30 38.74 -19.28
CA PRO A 547 12.06 38.91 -17.84
C PRO A 547 11.07 37.90 -17.27
N GLN A 548 11.17 37.58 -15.96
CA GLN A 548 10.30 36.59 -15.32
C GLN A 548 8.83 36.85 -15.66
N HIS A 549 8.11 35.77 -15.97
CA HIS A 549 6.70 35.74 -16.34
C HIS A 549 6.35 36.38 -17.70
N GLN A 550 7.26 37.10 -18.37
CA GLN A 550 6.93 37.90 -19.56
C GLN A 550 7.16 37.12 -20.87
N LEU A 551 6.16 36.38 -21.35
CA LEU A 551 6.30 35.55 -22.55
C LEU A 551 5.32 35.97 -23.64
N ALA A 552 5.84 36.59 -24.70
CA ALA A 552 5.06 36.84 -25.91
C ALA A 552 5.03 35.61 -26.84
N PRO A 553 4.02 35.46 -27.71
CA PRO A 553 4.03 34.44 -28.76
C PRO A 553 5.27 34.52 -29.65
N GLY A 554 5.67 33.38 -30.20
CA GLY A 554 6.83 33.24 -31.06
C GLY A 554 6.60 33.66 -32.51
N PRO A 555 7.66 33.66 -33.34
CA PRO A 555 9.02 33.28 -32.97
C PRO A 555 9.71 34.37 -32.14
N ASN A 556 10.35 33.96 -31.04
CA ASN A 556 11.12 34.84 -30.17
C ASN A 556 12.41 34.14 -29.71
N TRP A 557 13.28 34.87 -29.02
CA TRP A 557 14.58 34.33 -28.61
C TRP A 557 14.45 33.08 -27.74
N LEU A 558 13.52 33.06 -26.78
CA LEU A 558 13.36 31.96 -25.85
C LEU A 558 12.83 30.71 -26.55
N LEU A 559 11.69 30.82 -27.24
CA LEU A 559 11.04 29.68 -27.89
C LEU A 559 11.92 29.06 -28.98
N ASN A 560 12.71 29.87 -29.69
CA ASN A 560 13.70 29.36 -30.63
C ASN A 560 14.79 28.52 -29.94
N ASN A 561 15.34 28.99 -28.82
CA ASN A 561 16.40 28.27 -28.10
C ASN A 561 15.86 27.03 -27.38
N ILE A 562 14.71 27.10 -26.71
CA ILE A 562 14.05 25.93 -26.09
C ILE A 562 13.77 24.86 -27.13
N SER A 563 13.34 25.25 -28.33
CA SER A 563 13.12 24.32 -29.44
C SER A 563 14.39 23.64 -29.94
N GLU A 564 15.55 24.25 -29.77
CA GLU A 564 16.84 23.61 -30.04
C GLU A 564 17.23 22.66 -28.90
N ILE A 565 17.07 23.09 -27.63
CA ILE A 565 17.37 22.28 -26.44
C ILE A 565 16.52 21.00 -26.40
N TRP A 566 15.23 21.08 -26.74
CA TRP A 566 14.28 19.96 -26.72
C TRP A 566 14.17 19.22 -28.06
N SER A 567 15.02 19.53 -29.04
CA SER A 567 14.95 18.93 -30.38
C SER A 567 15.12 17.41 -30.40
N ASP A 568 15.91 16.86 -29.48
CA ASP A 568 16.08 15.40 -29.31
C ASP A 568 14.95 14.76 -28.49
N LEU A 569 14.19 15.57 -27.73
CA LEU A 569 13.08 15.10 -26.92
C LEU A 569 11.79 14.99 -27.71
N LEU A 570 11.61 15.80 -28.76
CA LEU A 570 10.33 16.01 -29.43
C LEU A 570 10.41 15.75 -30.94
N THR A 571 9.27 15.44 -31.55
CA THR A 571 9.15 15.28 -33.00
C THR A 571 9.31 16.62 -33.71
N THR A 572 9.67 16.59 -35.00
CA THR A 572 9.81 17.80 -35.82
C THR A 572 8.53 18.64 -35.86
N GLU A 573 7.34 18.01 -35.90
CA GLU A 573 6.04 18.72 -35.87
C GLU A 573 5.80 19.41 -34.52
N SER A 574 6.10 18.73 -33.42
CA SER A 574 6.04 19.30 -32.07
C SER A 574 6.99 20.48 -31.91
N ILE A 575 8.20 20.39 -32.49
CA ILE A 575 9.17 21.50 -32.51
C ILE A 575 8.65 22.71 -33.32
N GLU A 576 7.93 22.51 -34.41
CA GLU A 576 7.35 23.62 -35.19
C GLU A 576 6.31 24.41 -34.38
N THR A 577 5.43 23.72 -33.67
CA THR A 577 4.42 24.37 -32.80
C THR A 577 5.06 25.01 -31.57
N LEU A 578 6.06 24.35 -30.97
CA LEU A 578 6.84 24.87 -29.85
C LEU A 578 7.52 26.21 -30.19
N LYS A 579 8.09 26.35 -31.40
CA LYS A 579 8.70 27.62 -31.86
C LYS A 579 7.71 28.78 -31.95
N ILE A 580 6.44 28.49 -32.19
CA ILE A 580 5.39 29.51 -32.38
C ILE A 580 4.68 29.84 -31.08
N GLY A 581 4.35 28.84 -30.27
CA GLY A 581 3.50 29.05 -29.09
C GLY A 581 4.02 28.47 -27.79
N GLY A 582 5.15 27.78 -27.79
CA GLY A 582 5.62 27.08 -26.59
C GLY A 582 4.79 25.85 -26.22
N TYR A 583 3.89 25.41 -27.10
CA TYR A 583 2.98 24.28 -26.91
C TYR A 583 3.16 23.25 -28.02
N TYR A 584 2.79 22.00 -27.75
CA TYR A 584 2.85 20.91 -28.72
C TYR A 584 1.97 19.72 -28.32
N SER A 585 1.82 18.73 -29.20
CA SER A 585 1.24 17.43 -28.87
C SER A 585 2.07 16.29 -29.44
N GLU A 586 2.02 15.12 -28.80
CA GLU A 586 2.61 13.87 -29.31
C GLU A 586 1.76 12.66 -28.93
N LEU A 587 1.83 11.61 -29.74
CA LEU A 587 1.39 10.29 -29.31
C LEU A 587 2.43 9.70 -28.35
N ILE A 588 1.99 9.28 -27.17
CA ILE A 588 2.80 8.47 -26.26
C ILE A 588 2.89 7.05 -26.84
N GLU A 589 1.72 6.50 -27.18
CA GLU A 589 1.56 5.23 -27.87
C GLU A 589 0.22 5.24 -28.65
N PRO A 590 -0.06 4.26 -29.52
CA PRO A 590 -1.31 4.24 -30.27
C PRO A 590 -2.54 4.29 -29.35
N GLY A 591 -3.31 5.38 -29.41
CA GLY A 591 -4.50 5.59 -28.59
C GLY A 591 -4.29 6.49 -27.37
N LEU A 592 -3.05 6.87 -27.03
CA LEU A 592 -2.73 7.80 -25.94
C LEU A 592 -1.90 8.99 -26.44
N ARG A 593 -2.42 10.20 -26.23
CA ARG A 593 -1.79 11.48 -26.62
C ARG A 593 -1.47 12.32 -25.40
N ILE A 594 -0.35 13.02 -25.45
CA ILE A 594 -0.03 14.12 -24.55
C ILE A 594 -0.14 15.46 -25.27
N ILE A 595 -0.70 16.46 -24.59
CA ILE A 595 -0.77 17.84 -25.03
C ILE A 595 -0.06 18.69 -23.98
N SER A 596 1.05 19.33 -24.39
CA SER A 596 1.77 20.28 -23.55
C SER A 596 1.37 21.70 -23.92
N LEU A 597 0.80 22.41 -22.94
CA LEU A 597 0.29 23.77 -23.08
C LEU A 597 1.26 24.76 -22.46
N ASN A 598 1.40 25.91 -23.12
CA ASN A 598 2.05 27.07 -22.56
C ASN A 598 1.02 27.93 -21.82
N THR A 599 0.81 27.63 -20.54
CA THR A 599 -0.15 28.37 -19.70
C THR A 599 0.39 29.70 -19.18
N VAL A 600 1.68 30.00 -19.39
CA VAL A 600 2.29 31.29 -19.01
C VAL A 600 1.61 32.47 -19.72
N PHE A 601 1.14 32.27 -20.96
CA PHE A 601 0.38 33.29 -21.71
C PHE A 601 -0.89 33.78 -21.00
N TYR A 602 -1.43 32.96 -20.10
CA TYR A 602 -2.68 33.27 -19.42
C TYR A 602 -2.46 33.83 -18.02
N TYR A 603 -1.24 33.71 -17.49
CA TYR A 603 -0.88 34.07 -16.13
C TYR A 603 -1.08 35.56 -15.86
N THR A 604 -1.64 35.91 -14.70
CA THR A 604 -1.94 37.31 -14.33
C THR A 604 -0.70 38.18 -14.17
N GLN A 605 0.49 37.59 -14.07
CA GLN A 605 1.75 38.34 -14.05
C GLN A 605 2.39 38.51 -15.44
N ASP A 606 1.90 37.82 -16.47
CA ASP A 606 2.32 38.12 -17.84
C ASP A 606 1.62 39.39 -18.34
N ASN A 607 2.39 40.38 -18.79
CA ASN A 607 1.82 41.60 -19.39
C ASN A 607 1.93 41.59 -20.91
N GLN A 608 2.52 40.55 -21.51
CA GLN A 608 2.70 40.49 -22.97
C GLN A 608 1.40 40.12 -23.68
N CYS A 609 0.62 39.19 -23.11
CA CYS A 609 -0.54 38.62 -23.77
C CYS A 609 -1.89 39.24 -23.37
N VAL A 610 -1.94 40.16 -22.40
CA VAL A 610 -3.19 40.67 -21.82
C VAL A 610 -4.22 41.22 -22.83
N ASN A 611 -3.75 41.78 -23.95
CA ASN A 611 -4.60 42.36 -25.00
C ASN A 611 -4.90 41.41 -26.16
N GLU A 612 -4.35 40.20 -26.15
CA GLU A 612 -4.61 39.19 -27.17
C GLU A 612 -5.87 38.38 -26.83
N THR A 613 -6.57 37.89 -27.85
CA THR A 613 -7.76 37.06 -27.65
C THR A 613 -7.46 35.57 -27.56
N ASP A 614 -6.37 35.14 -28.21
CA ASP A 614 -5.86 33.77 -28.22
C ASP A 614 -4.35 33.79 -28.49
N PRO A 615 -3.52 34.07 -27.46
CA PRO A 615 -2.07 34.13 -27.59
C PRO A 615 -1.47 32.91 -28.27
N GLY A 616 -0.69 33.13 -29.33
CA GLY A 616 -0.08 32.06 -30.12
C GLY A 616 -1.07 31.20 -30.90
N ASN A 617 -2.36 31.56 -30.93
CA ASN A 617 -3.47 30.72 -31.41
C ASN A 617 -3.60 29.38 -30.67
N GLN A 618 -3.16 29.32 -29.40
CA GLN A 618 -3.11 28.10 -28.62
C GLN A 618 -4.49 27.47 -28.40
N LEU A 619 -5.52 28.25 -28.07
CA LEU A 619 -6.87 27.71 -27.86
C LEU A 619 -7.47 27.18 -29.17
N SER A 620 -7.30 27.92 -30.27
CA SER A 620 -7.75 27.46 -31.59
C SER A 620 -7.05 26.18 -32.03
N TRP A 621 -5.75 26.08 -31.76
CA TRP A 621 -4.97 24.86 -32.02
C TRP A 621 -5.44 23.71 -31.12
N LEU A 622 -5.58 23.95 -29.82
CA LEU A 622 -6.01 22.96 -28.83
C LEU A 622 -7.36 22.34 -29.20
N SER A 623 -8.37 23.15 -29.57
CA SER A 623 -9.67 22.63 -30.00
C SER A 623 -9.54 21.71 -31.22
N LYS A 624 -8.70 22.06 -32.21
CA LYS A 624 -8.45 21.20 -33.38
C LYS A 624 -7.72 19.91 -33.01
N THR A 625 -6.76 19.99 -32.09
CA THR A 625 -6.00 18.82 -31.62
C THR A 625 -6.90 17.85 -30.86
N LEU A 626 -7.77 18.36 -29.97
CA LEU A 626 -8.76 17.54 -29.25
C LEU A 626 -9.81 16.94 -30.19
N GLU A 627 -10.29 17.70 -31.18
CA GLU A 627 -11.19 17.18 -32.22
C GLU A 627 -10.54 16.06 -33.03
N SER A 628 -9.25 16.20 -33.36
CA SER A 628 -8.48 15.15 -34.03
C SER A 628 -8.31 13.93 -33.13
N ALA A 629 -7.98 14.11 -31.85
CA ALA A 629 -7.85 13.01 -30.89
C ALA A 629 -9.16 12.23 -30.76
N LYS A 630 -10.29 12.95 -30.64
CA LYS A 630 -11.63 12.36 -30.64
C LYS A 630 -11.91 11.57 -31.91
N SER A 631 -11.61 12.14 -33.08
CA SER A 631 -11.80 11.48 -34.39
C SER A 631 -10.95 10.21 -34.54
N ASN A 632 -9.79 10.17 -33.88
CA ASN A 632 -8.87 9.02 -33.88
C ASN A 632 -9.09 8.06 -32.70
N ASN A 633 -10.10 8.30 -31.85
CA ASN A 633 -10.35 7.53 -30.64
C ASN A 633 -9.15 7.47 -29.67
N GLU A 634 -8.46 8.59 -29.51
CA GLU A 634 -7.32 8.76 -28.60
C GLU A 634 -7.78 9.33 -27.26
N LYS A 635 -7.18 8.85 -26.17
CA LYS A 635 -7.24 9.46 -24.84
C LYS A 635 -6.13 10.49 -24.68
N VAL A 636 -6.39 11.54 -23.90
CA VAL A 636 -5.54 12.72 -23.83
C VAL A 636 -5.11 13.03 -22.40
N MET A 637 -3.81 13.19 -22.19
CA MET A 637 -3.23 13.80 -21.00
C MET A 637 -2.87 15.25 -21.31
N ILE A 638 -3.27 16.19 -20.45
CA ILE A 638 -2.95 17.60 -20.62
C ILE A 638 -1.93 18.00 -19.57
N ILE A 639 -0.83 18.63 -20.01
CA ILE A 639 0.19 19.17 -19.12
C ILE A 639 0.33 20.67 -19.35
N GLY A 640 0.64 21.40 -18.29
CA GLY A 640 0.98 22.82 -18.33
C GLY A 640 1.65 23.21 -17.03
N HIS A 641 2.13 24.44 -16.91
CA HIS A 641 2.78 24.88 -15.68
C HIS A 641 1.77 25.51 -14.71
N VAL A 642 1.30 26.73 -15.04
CA VAL A 642 0.33 27.46 -14.23
C VAL A 642 -1.07 26.85 -14.37
N PRO A 643 -1.74 26.43 -13.27
CA PRO A 643 -3.10 25.89 -13.32
C PRO A 643 -4.17 27.01 -13.43
N PRO A 644 -5.30 26.78 -14.12
CA PRO A 644 -6.41 27.74 -14.19
C PRO A 644 -7.18 27.83 -12.87
N GLY A 645 -7.88 28.92 -12.63
CA GLY A 645 -8.61 29.18 -11.39
C GLY A 645 -7.81 30.02 -10.39
N TYR A 646 -7.93 29.69 -9.11
CA TYR A 646 -7.39 30.46 -7.99
C TYR A 646 -6.33 29.68 -7.23
N ASN A 647 -5.32 30.38 -6.75
CA ASN A 647 -4.33 29.84 -5.83
C ASN A 647 -5.02 29.36 -4.52
N GLU A 648 -4.66 28.16 -4.07
CA GLU A 648 -5.29 27.51 -2.91
C GLU A 648 -4.76 27.99 -1.55
N HIS A 649 -3.65 28.74 -1.52
CA HIS A 649 -3.14 29.38 -0.31
C HIS A 649 -3.78 30.74 -0.04
N TYR A 650 -4.18 31.47 -1.09
CA TYR A 650 -4.76 32.82 -0.97
C TYR A 650 -5.69 33.17 -2.14
N ASN A 651 -6.65 34.06 -1.88
CA ASN A 651 -7.66 34.50 -2.86
C ASN A 651 -7.06 35.40 -3.98
N ILE A 652 -6.28 34.81 -4.88
CA ILE A 652 -5.69 35.46 -6.06
C ILE A 652 -5.90 34.53 -7.28
N PRO A 653 -6.43 35.05 -8.41
CA PRO A 653 -6.56 34.27 -9.62
C PRO A 653 -5.20 34.08 -10.32
N ASN A 654 -4.96 32.87 -10.81
CA ASN A 654 -3.78 32.58 -11.60
C ASN A 654 -3.89 33.14 -13.00
N PHE A 655 -5.03 32.98 -13.65
CA PHE A 655 -5.23 33.45 -15.02
C PHE A 655 -6.00 34.76 -15.06
N TYR A 656 -5.73 35.58 -16.09
CA TYR A 656 -6.66 36.64 -16.43
C TYR A 656 -8.03 36.06 -16.76
N GLU A 657 -9.08 36.73 -16.29
CA GLU A 657 -10.47 36.28 -16.40
C GLU A 657 -10.86 35.96 -17.86
N GLN A 658 -10.46 36.80 -18.83
CA GLN A 658 -10.79 36.55 -20.24
C GLN A 658 -10.19 35.25 -20.81
N PHE A 659 -9.09 34.75 -20.23
CA PHE A 659 -8.43 33.52 -20.65
C PHE A 659 -8.96 32.32 -19.88
N ASN A 660 -9.12 32.45 -18.56
CA ASN A 660 -9.57 31.37 -17.69
C ASN A 660 -10.85 30.70 -18.19
N ASP A 661 -11.88 31.51 -18.46
CA ASP A 661 -13.20 31.00 -18.83
C ASP A 661 -13.17 30.33 -20.22
N ARG A 662 -12.43 30.92 -21.16
CA ARG A 662 -12.26 30.36 -22.50
C ARG A 662 -11.46 29.06 -22.46
N PHE A 663 -10.39 29.04 -21.67
CA PHE A 663 -9.52 27.89 -21.48
C PHE A 663 -10.33 26.70 -20.94
N LEU A 664 -11.09 26.90 -19.86
CA LEU A 664 -11.95 25.86 -19.29
C LEU A 664 -13.02 25.37 -20.26
N SER A 665 -13.66 26.27 -21.01
CA SER A 665 -14.72 25.91 -21.97
C SER A 665 -14.26 25.00 -23.11
N VAL A 666 -12.96 25.01 -23.45
CA VAL A 666 -12.43 24.15 -24.51
C VAL A 666 -12.48 22.68 -24.08
N PHE A 667 -12.20 22.36 -22.82
CA PHE A 667 -12.05 20.97 -22.36
C PHE A 667 -13.37 20.24 -22.18
N SER A 668 -14.42 20.95 -21.80
CA SER A 668 -15.69 20.35 -21.42
C SER A 668 -16.35 19.56 -22.56
N ASN A 669 -16.18 20.02 -23.81
CA ASN A 669 -16.65 19.29 -25.01
C ASN A 669 -15.89 17.98 -25.31
N TYR A 670 -14.77 17.76 -24.61
CA TYR A 670 -13.83 16.65 -24.81
C TYR A 670 -13.51 15.92 -23.50
N SER A 671 -14.35 16.07 -22.47
CA SER A 671 -14.18 15.42 -21.15
C SER A 671 -14.07 13.90 -21.25
N GLU A 672 -14.76 13.28 -22.21
CA GLU A 672 -14.65 11.84 -22.46
C GLU A 672 -13.28 11.41 -23.02
N GLN A 673 -12.55 12.31 -23.68
CA GLN A 673 -11.22 12.03 -24.23
C GLN A 673 -10.12 12.34 -23.20
N ILE A 674 -10.31 13.37 -22.37
CA ILE A 674 -9.31 13.82 -21.41
C ILE A 674 -9.29 12.91 -20.18
N ILE A 675 -8.12 12.36 -19.87
CA ILE A 675 -7.90 11.50 -18.70
C ILE A 675 -7.83 12.36 -17.44
N ALA A 676 -6.93 13.33 -17.46
CA ALA A 676 -6.68 14.31 -16.41
C ALA A 676 -5.76 15.43 -16.94
N HIS A 677 -5.67 16.52 -16.20
CA HIS A 677 -4.63 17.53 -16.37
C HIS A 677 -3.57 17.43 -15.28
N PHE A 678 -2.35 17.84 -15.59
CA PHE A 678 -1.20 17.82 -14.69
C PHE A 678 -0.49 19.18 -14.71
N TYR A 679 -0.40 19.83 -13.55
CA TYR A 679 0.18 21.17 -13.37
C TYR A 679 1.19 21.21 -12.21
N GLY A 680 1.95 22.30 -12.13
CA GLY A 680 2.85 22.63 -11.02
C GLY A 680 2.53 24.03 -10.47
N HIS A 681 3.55 24.90 -10.42
CA HIS A 681 3.48 26.34 -10.10
C HIS A 681 3.18 26.69 -8.63
N GLU A 682 2.16 26.05 -8.05
CA GLU A 682 1.69 26.43 -6.71
C GLU A 682 2.55 25.83 -5.59
N HIS A 683 3.45 24.89 -5.94
CA HIS A 683 4.32 24.13 -5.04
C HIS A 683 3.59 23.22 -4.03
N SER A 684 2.26 23.18 -4.08
CA SER A 684 1.42 22.45 -3.13
C SER A 684 0.78 21.21 -3.74
N ASP A 685 0.41 20.25 -2.89
CA ASP A 685 -0.35 19.07 -3.30
C ASP A 685 -1.86 19.40 -3.33
N ALA A 686 -2.42 19.50 -4.53
CA ALA A 686 -3.83 19.85 -4.69
C ALA A 686 -4.47 19.20 -5.93
N PHE A 687 -5.79 19.28 -6.00
CA PHE A 687 -6.54 18.99 -7.23
C PHE A 687 -7.66 20.00 -7.44
N ARG A 688 -8.07 20.15 -8.71
CA ARG A 688 -9.16 21.03 -9.14
C ARG A 688 -10.16 20.24 -9.99
N LEU A 689 -11.44 20.57 -9.85
CA LEU A 689 -12.57 19.98 -10.57
C LEU A 689 -13.16 21.05 -11.48
N TYR A 690 -13.29 20.74 -12.77
CA TYR A 690 -13.85 21.67 -13.75
C TYR A 690 -15.19 21.18 -14.30
N TYR A 691 -15.98 22.13 -14.79
CA TYR A 691 -17.35 21.95 -15.23
C TYR A 691 -17.56 22.59 -16.61
N GLU A 692 -18.56 22.10 -17.36
CA GLU A 692 -18.97 22.59 -18.67
C GLU A 692 -19.40 24.05 -18.63
N ASP A 693 -20.18 24.38 -17.61
CA ASP A 693 -20.75 25.70 -17.41
C ASP A 693 -20.46 26.24 -16.01
N GLN A 694 -20.73 27.54 -15.84
CA GLN A 694 -20.80 28.16 -14.52
C GLN A 694 -22.02 27.61 -13.75
N ILE A 695 -21.83 26.48 -13.07
CA ILE A 695 -22.81 25.91 -12.15
C ILE A 695 -22.90 26.71 -10.85
N THR A 696 -24.07 26.65 -10.22
CA THR A 696 -24.37 27.35 -8.95
C THR A 696 -24.55 26.39 -7.77
N ASP A 697 -24.55 25.08 -8.01
CA ASP A 697 -24.68 24.03 -6.99
C ASP A 697 -23.64 22.92 -7.17
N TRP A 698 -22.50 23.06 -6.49
CA TRP A 698 -21.45 22.03 -6.43
C TRP A 698 -21.79 20.86 -5.50
N SER A 699 -22.93 20.87 -4.80
CA SER A 699 -23.28 19.78 -3.88
C SER A 699 -23.98 18.60 -4.59
N SER A 700 -24.52 18.84 -5.78
CA SER A 700 -25.29 17.87 -6.54
C SER A 700 -24.83 17.66 -7.99
N THR A 701 -23.78 18.37 -8.44
CA THR A 701 -23.30 18.33 -9.82
C THR A 701 -21.97 17.59 -9.93
N VAL A 702 -21.92 16.56 -10.79
CA VAL A 702 -20.70 15.81 -11.08
C VAL A 702 -19.80 16.65 -12.02
N PRO A 703 -18.49 16.77 -11.76
CA PRO A 703 -17.58 17.52 -12.63
C PRO A 703 -17.24 16.77 -13.92
N ASP A 704 -16.84 17.53 -14.94
CA ASP A 704 -16.46 17.03 -16.26
C ASP A 704 -15.03 16.46 -16.28
N GLY A 705 -14.16 16.95 -15.41
CA GLY A 705 -12.79 16.45 -15.34
C GLY A 705 -12.07 16.89 -14.08
N VAL A 706 -10.83 16.42 -13.96
CA VAL A 706 -9.94 16.69 -12.83
C VAL A 706 -8.58 17.19 -13.32
N MET A 707 -8.01 18.11 -12.55
CA MET A 707 -6.66 18.61 -12.70
C MET A 707 -5.88 18.32 -11.43
N PHE A 708 -4.73 17.67 -11.56
CA PHE A 708 -3.81 17.44 -10.44
C PHE A 708 -2.72 18.50 -10.45
N ILE A 709 -2.45 19.06 -9.28
CA ILE A 709 -1.37 20.00 -9.04
C ILE A 709 -0.35 19.24 -8.22
N THR A 710 0.83 19.07 -8.79
CA THR A 710 1.91 18.31 -8.16
C THR A 710 2.78 19.28 -7.36
N PRO A 711 3.11 18.95 -6.10
CA PRO A 711 3.96 19.79 -5.29
C PRO A 711 5.38 19.86 -5.87
N SER A 712 6.13 20.89 -5.46
CA SER A 712 7.45 21.17 -6.03
C SER A 712 8.55 20.34 -5.39
N LEU A 713 9.69 20.25 -6.09
CA LEU A 713 10.93 19.76 -5.47
C LEU A 713 11.56 20.83 -4.58
N THR A 714 11.48 22.11 -4.99
CA THR A 714 11.96 23.22 -4.14
C THR A 714 11.13 23.32 -2.85
N PRO A 715 11.76 23.52 -1.69
CA PRO A 715 11.03 23.80 -0.45
C PRO A 715 10.74 25.30 -0.28
N TRP A 716 11.06 26.13 -1.28
CA TRP A 716 11.04 27.58 -1.16
C TRP A 716 9.62 28.10 -0.90
N LEU A 717 9.51 28.96 0.10
CA LEU A 717 8.36 29.80 0.37
C LEU A 717 8.77 31.28 0.34
N ASN A 718 7.95 32.10 -0.32
CA ASN A 718 8.01 33.55 -0.16
C ASN A 718 7.56 33.97 1.26
N PRO A 719 8.44 34.51 2.11
CA PRO A 719 8.10 34.86 3.49
C PRO A 719 7.12 36.03 3.62
N ASN A 720 6.81 36.72 2.51
CA ASN A 720 5.86 37.84 2.48
C ASN A 720 4.44 37.41 2.13
N LEU A 721 4.22 36.15 1.75
CA LEU A 721 2.91 35.61 1.44
C LEU A 721 2.34 34.86 2.64
N PRO A 722 1.01 34.90 2.85
CA PRO A 722 0.35 34.14 3.91
C PRO A 722 0.19 32.66 3.51
N ALA A 723 1.29 32.00 3.17
CA ALA A 723 1.35 30.60 2.75
C ALA A 723 2.37 29.81 3.60
N PHE A 724 2.30 28.48 3.53
CA PHE A 724 3.26 27.58 4.19
C PHE A 724 4.17 26.96 3.12
N PRO A 725 5.43 26.60 3.48
CA PRO A 725 6.27 25.89 2.54
C PRO A 725 5.77 24.45 2.38
N ASN A 726 6.21 23.81 1.30
CA ASN A 726 6.15 22.37 1.12
C ASN A 726 7.47 21.72 1.51
N ASN A 727 7.43 20.43 1.88
CA ASN A 727 8.63 19.61 1.81
C ASN A 727 8.98 19.29 0.35
N PRO A 728 10.27 19.03 0.05
CA PRO A 728 10.69 18.49 -1.24
C PRO A 728 9.92 17.23 -1.60
N SER A 729 9.42 17.16 -2.82
CA SER A 729 8.42 16.16 -3.20
C SER A 729 8.64 15.59 -4.60
N LEU A 730 8.14 14.37 -4.83
CA LEU A 730 8.19 13.66 -6.11
C LEU A 730 6.91 12.82 -6.26
N ARG A 731 6.35 12.71 -7.47
CA ARG A 731 5.13 11.94 -7.70
C ARG A 731 5.26 10.98 -8.88
N ILE A 732 4.83 9.74 -8.68
CA ILE A 732 4.72 8.72 -9.74
C ILE A 732 3.26 8.30 -9.88
N TYR A 733 2.78 8.29 -11.12
CA TYR A 733 1.41 7.94 -11.47
C TYR A 733 1.35 6.56 -12.13
N GLU A 734 0.17 5.95 -12.08
CA GLU A 734 -0.16 4.69 -12.73
C GLU A 734 -1.41 4.85 -13.62
N ILE A 735 -1.30 4.48 -14.88
CA ILE A 735 -2.39 4.48 -15.86
C ILE A 735 -2.60 3.06 -16.39
N ASP A 736 -3.85 2.67 -16.54
CA ASP A 736 -4.23 1.40 -17.17
C ASP A 736 -3.80 1.37 -18.65
N SER A 737 -3.01 0.39 -19.10
CA SER A 737 -2.48 0.38 -20.48
C SER A 737 -3.54 0.09 -21.55
N GLU A 738 -4.76 -0.30 -21.18
CA GLU A 738 -5.82 -0.65 -22.13
C GLU A 738 -6.89 0.45 -22.21
N SER A 739 -7.39 0.90 -21.06
CA SER A 739 -8.44 1.91 -20.96
C SER A 739 -7.90 3.33 -20.85
N TYR A 740 -6.62 3.48 -20.52
CA TYR A 740 -5.96 4.72 -20.14
C TYR A 740 -6.61 5.44 -18.95
N ALA A 741 -7.35 4.72 -18.11
CA ALA A 741 -7.85 5.26 -16.87
C ALA A 741 -6.68 5.54 -15.90
N LEU A 742 -6.67 6.72 -15.27
CA LEU A 742 -5.70 7.04 -14.21
C LEU A 742 -6.02 6.21 -12.97
N LEU A 743 -5.22 5.20 -12.68
CA LEU A 743 -5.49 4.23 -11.63
C LEU A 743 -5.12 4.77 -10.25
N ASP A 744 -3.92 5.32 -10.12
CA ASP A 744 -3.39 5.77 -8.84
C ASP A 744 -2.21 6.73 -8.99
N TYR A 745 -1.75 7.29 -7.86
CA TYR A 745 -0.41 7.84 -7.73
C TYR A 745 0.17 7.64 -6.34
N GLN A 746 1.49 7.63 -6.27
CA GLN A 746 2.25 7.60 -5.03
C GLN A 746 2.96 8.94 -4.87
N GLN A 747 2.66 9.63 -3.78
CA GLN A 747 3.34 10.86 -3.40
C GLN A 747 4.53 10.51 -2.51
N TYR A 748 5.71 10.97 -2.92
CA TYR A 748 6.94 10.84 -2.15
C TYR A 748 7.36 12.21 -1.63
N TRP A 749 7.99 12.20 -0.46
CA TRP A 749 8.47 13.41 0.19
C TRP A 749 9.76 13.15 0.93
N SER A 750 10.43 14.23 1.31
CA SER A 750 11.56 14.17 2.23
C SER A 750 11.38 15.22 3.31
N ASN A 751 11.33 14.80 4.58
CA ASN A 751 11.11 15.72 5.70
C ASN A 751 12.34 16.65 5.88
N LEU A 752 12.27 17.84 5.30
CA LEU A 752 13.40 18.77 5.29
C LEU A 752 13.76 19.25 6.70
N THR A 753 12.79 19.33 7.61
CA THR A 753 13.05 19.67 9.02
C THR A 753 14.00 18.66 9.66
N ASP A 754 13.74 17.36 9.47
CA ASP A 754 14.59 16.28 9.98
C ASP A 754 15.91 16.20 9.20
N ASN A 755 15.87 16.41 7.88
CA ASN A 755 17.07 16.40 7.05
C ASN A 755 18.05 17.50 7.47
N ILE A 756 17.58 18.69 7.84
CA ILE A 756 18.42 19.78 8.31
C ILE A 756 19.12 19.39 9.63
N ILE A 757 18.43 18.68 10.52
CA ILE A 757 18.98 18.23 11.81
C ILE A 757 20.00 17.12 11.61
N THR A 758 19.68 16.13 10.77
CA THR A 758 20.52 14.94 10.56
C THR A 758 21.64 15.15 9.55
N GLY A 759 21.50 16.14 8.67
CA GLY A 759 22.37 16.36 7.52
C GLY A 759 22.20 15.32 6.40
N GLN A 760 21.14 14.51 6.43
CA GLN A 760 20.87 13.45 5.46
C GLN A 760 19.49 13.65 4.83
N ILE A 761 19.38 13.47 3.51
CA ILE A 761 18.10 13.51 2.80
C ILE A 761 17.56 12.09 2.72
N ASP A 762 16.42 11.84 3.36
CA ASP A 762 15.71 10.56 3.31
C ASP A 762 14.37 10.70 2.59
N TRP A 763 14.19 9.97 1.49
CA TRP A 763 12.97 10.00 0.69
C TRP A 763 12.04 8.87 1.14
N GLN A 764 10.79 9.22 1.42
CA GLN A 764 9.80 8.31 1.96
C GLN A 764 8.49 8.44 1.18
N LEU A 765 7.70 7.37 1.17
CA LEU A 765 6.32 7.44 0.71
C LEU A 765 5.54 8.32 1.69
N GLU A 766 4.86 9.34 1.19
CA GLU A 766 3.94 10.16 1.98
C GLU A 766 2.59 9.46 2.07
N TYR A 767 1.96 9.22 0.92
CA TYR A 767 0.69 8.51 0.82
C TYR A 767 0.49 7.90 -0.58
N VAL A 768 -0.46 6.96 -0.64
CA VAL A 768 -1.01 6.41 -1.88
C VAL A 768 -2.39 7.06 -2.10
N ALA A 769 -2.62 7.61 -3.29
CA ALA A 769 -3.78 8.44 -3.56
C ALA A 769 -5.10 7.67 -3.46
N SER A 770 -5.16 6.43 -3.94
CA SER A 770 -6.35 5.58 -3.81
C SER A 770 -6.74 5.31 -2.34
N GLU A 771 -5.74 5.10 -1.47
CA GLU A 771 -5.93 4.89 -0.03
C GLU A 771 -6.40 6.18 0.66
N PHE A 772 -5.71 7.29 0.41
CA PHE A 772 -6.03 8.58 1.02
C PHE A 772 -7.38 9.12 0.54
N TYR A 773 -7.60 9.14 -0.77
CA TYR A 773 -8.86 9.57 -1.36
C TYR A 773 -9.98 8.57 -1.21
N GLN A 774 -9.74 7.38 -0.64
CA GLN A 774 -10.75 6.33 -0.49
C GLN A 774 -11.47 6.08 -1.82
N SER A 775 -10.69 5.93 -2.89
CA SER A 775 -11.25 5.75 -4.24
C SER A 775 -12.05 4.45 -4.36
N ASN A 776 -11.96 3.57 -3.36
CA ASN A 776 -12.54 2.22 -3.35
C ASN A 776 -12.20 1.52 -4.67
N ASN A 777 -10.95 1.76 -5.09
CA ASN A 777 -10.33 1.17 -6.25
C ASN A 777 -10.93 1.59 -7.57
N ASN A 778 -11.71 2.68 -7.60
CA ASN A 778 -12.06 3.34 -8.84
C ASN A 778 -10.88 4.20 -9.32
N PRO A 779 -10.76 4.42 -10.65
CA PRO A 779 -9.79 5.37 -11.19
C PRO A 779 -9.94 6.74 -10.55
N LEU A 780 -8.83 7.47 -10.45
CA LEU A 780 -8.76 8.86 -9.97
C LEU A 780 -9.32 9.84 -11.03
N ASN A 781 -10.60 9.67 -11.38
CA ASN A 781 -11.33 10.52 -12.31
C ASN A 781 -12.15 11.59 -11.57
N ALA A 782 -12.83 12.46 -12.33
CA ALA A 782 -13.64 13.56 -11.81
C ALA A 782 -14.65 13.11 -10.73
N ASN A 783 -15.32 11.98 -10.92
CA ASN A 783 -16.31 11.48 -9.97
C ASN A 783 -15.67 11.03 -8.65
N THR A 784 -14.57 10.27 -8.72
CA THR A 784 -13.83 9.83 -7.52
C THR A 784 -13.31 11.02 -6.73
N MET A 785 -12.74 12.01 -7.42
CA MET A 785 -12.18 13.20 -6.79
C MET A 785 -13.26 14.15 -6.27
N TYR A 786 -14.43 14.20 -6.91
CA TYR A 786 -15.62 14.86 -6.38
C TYR A 786 -16.12 14.22 -5.08
N GLN A 787 -16.12 12.89 -4.97
CA GLN A 787 -16.45 12.23 -3.72
C GLN A 787 -15.45 12.56 -2.61
N ALA A 788 -14.16 12.71 -2.95
CA ALA A 788 -13.16 13.16 -1.99
C ALA A 788 -13.45 14.59 -1.51
N TYR A 789 -13.82 15.50 -2.42
CA TYR A 789 -14.28 16.84 -2.08
C TYR A 789 -15.51 16.82 -1.17
N GLN A 790 -16.53 15.99 -1.45
CA GLN A 790 -17.70 15.86 -0.58
C GLN A 790 -17.36 15.33 0.82
N ARG A 791 -16.37 14.43 0.93
CA ARG A 791 -15.83 13.98 2.22
C ARG A 791 -15.16 15.13 2.97
N MET A 792 -14.38 15.97 2.30
CA MET A 792 -13.76 17.16 2.93
C MET A 792 -14.81 18.14 3.47
N LEU A 793 -15.92 18.34 2.75
CA LEU A 793 -17.02 19.20 3.22
C LEU A 793 -17.71 18.68 4.50
N SER A 794 -17.74 17.36 4.69
CA SER A 794 -18.48 16.71 5.78
C SER A 794 -17.60 16.21 6.93
N ASN A 795 -16.29 16.12 6.73
CA ASN A 795 -15.33 15.59 7.71
C ASN A 795 -14.13 16.53 7.89
N GLN A 796 -14.14 17.28 8.99
CA GLN A 796 -13.10 18.25 9.30
C GLN A 796 -11.71 17.62 9.46
N THR A 797 -11.61 16.44 10.08
CA THR A 797 -10.34 15.72 10.26
C THR A 797 -9.75 15.31 8.91
N TYR A 798 -10.61 14.93 7.97
CA TYR A 798 -10.19 14.57 6.62
C TYR A 798 -9.68 15.79 5.86
N LEU A 799 -10.36 16.94 5.98
CA LEU A 799 -9.88 18.22 5.44
C LEU A 799 -8.57 18.66 6.10
N ASP A 800 -8.40 18.47 7.40
CA ASP A 800 -7.15 18.80 8.10
C ASP A 800 -5.99 17.93 7.59
N LEU A 801 -6.24 16.66 7.32
CA LEU A 801 -5.24 15.76 6.71
C LEU A 801 -4.93 16.14 5.25
N TYR A 802 -5.94 16.53 4.46
CA TYR A 802 -5.72 17.09 3.12
C TYR A 802 -4.83 18.34 3.18
N ASN A 803 -5.09 19.26 4.11
CA ASN A 803 -4.27 20.46 4.29
C ASN A 803 -2.85 20.15 4.77
N LEU A 804 -2.65 19.06 5.51
CA LEU A 804 -1.32 18.58 5.88
C LEU A 804 -0.55 18.11 4.62
N TYR A 805 -1.19 17.30 3.77
CA TYR A 805 -0.60 16.84 2.51
C TYR A 805 -0.44 17.96 1.48
N ASN A 806 -1.27 19.00 1.51
CA ASN A 806 -1.09 20.19 0.67
C ASN A 806 0.28 20.84 0.87
N GLY A 807 0.77 20.90 2.12
CA GLY A 807 2.14 21.31 2.45
C GLY A 807 3.16 20.16 2.41
N VAL A 808 2.84 19.02 1.81
CA VAL A 808 3.67 17.80 1.75
C VAL A 808 4.15 17.41 3.15
N SER A 809 3.20 17.26 4.08
CA SER A 809 3.45 16.91 5.49
C SER A 809 4.35 17.90 6.24
N TYR A 810 4.48 19.13 5.74
CA TYR A 810 4.98 20.23 6.53
C TYR A 810 4.00 20.49 7.69
N PRO A 811 4.45 20.59 8.95
CA PRO A 811 3.56 20.75 10.09
C PRO A 811 2.84 22.10 10.04
N VAL A 812 1.62 22.11 9.50
CA VAL A 812 0.75 23.28 9.46
C VAL A 812 -0.03 23.35 10.78
N GLU A 813 0.47 24.11 11.76
CA GLU A 813 -0.26 24.32 13.03
C GLU A 813 -1.53 25.20 12.87
N THR A 814 -1.77 25.80 11.71
CA THR A 814 -2.64 27.00 11.61
C THR A 814 -3.42 27.18 10.29
N CYS A 815 -3.95 26.12 9.64
CA CYS A 815 -4.98 26.34 8.60
C CYS A 815 -6.33 26.64 9.27
N ASP A 816 -6.61 27.92 9.47
CA ASP A 816 -7.85 28.40 10.08
C ASP A 816 -9.07 28.25 9.15
N GLN A 817 -10.23 28.75 9.57
CA GLN A 817 -11.45 28.63 8.78
C GLN A 817 -11.36 29.36 7.43
N VAL A 818 -10.61 30.46 7.35
CA VAL A 818 -10.44 31.22 6.11
C VAL A 818 -9.58 30.41 5.14
N CYS A 819 -8.46 29.86 5.62
CA CYS A 819 -7.62 28.94 4.86
C CYS A 819 -8.44 27.75 4.31
N LYS A 820 -9.22 27.08 5.17
CA LYS A 820 -10.08 25.95 4.78
C LYS A 820 -11.11 26.31 3.72
N THR A 821 -11.73 27.48 3.84
CA THR A 821 -12.71 27.97 2.85
C THR A 821 -12.02 28.25 1.50
N ILE A 822 -10.85 28.88 1.49
CA ILE A 822 -10.08 29.12 0.25
C ILE A 822 -9.69 27.79 -0.41
N GLN A 823 -9.18 26.84 0.37
CA GLN A 823 -8.82 25.49 -0.10
C GLN A 823 -10.02 24.81 -0.77
N LEU A 824 -11.15 24.69 -0.07
CA LEU A 824 -12.36 24.07 -0.61
C LEU A 824 -12.88 24.79 -1.86
N CYS A 825 -12.87 26.12 -1.87
CA CYS A 825 -13.35 26.91 -3.01
C CYS A 825 -12.42 26.85 -4.22
N SER A 826 -11.11 26.68 -4.01
CA SER A 826 -10.15 26.53 -5.11
C SER A 826 -10.34 25.20 -5.85
N ILE A 827 -10.84 24.16 -5.17
CA ILE A 827 -11.12 22.85 -5.77
C ILE A 827 -12.24 22.94 -6.81
N VAL A 828 -13.34 23.67 -6.54
CA VAL A 828 -14.55 23.64 -7.39
C VAL A 828 -14.90 24.98 -8.07
N GLY A 829 -14.39 26.09 -7.55
CA GLY A 829 -14.71 27.44 -8.01
C GLY A 829 -13.66 27.97 -8.98
N LEU A 830 -13.54 27.37 -10.17
CA LEU A 830 -12.51 27.79 -11.13
C LEU A 830 -12.86 29.06 -11.88
N PHE A 831 -14.14 29.39 -12.01
CA PHE A 831 -14.60 30.66 -12.57
C PHE A 831 -14.65 31.74 -11.48
N ARG A 832 -14.40 33.00 -11.84
CA ARG A 832 -14.38 34.12 -10.89
C ARG A 832 -15.68 34.28 -10.09
N SER A 833 -16.81 34.23 -10.79
CA SER A 833 -18.15 34.35 -10.21
C SER A 833 -18.41 33.24 -9.19
N GLN A 834 -18.03 32.02 -9.56
CA GLN A 834 -18.13 30.81 -8.76
C GLN A 834 -17.26 30.83 -7.52
N PHE A 835 -15.97 31.17 -7.65
CA PHE A 835 -15.07 31.28 -6.51
C PHE A 835 -15.59 32.31 -5.51
N SER A 836 -15.98 33.49 -6.00
CA SER A 836 -16.53 34.56 -5.17
C SER A 836 -17.81 34.14 -4.45
N GLN A 837 -18.67 33.36 -5.10
CA GLN A 837 -19.89 32.82 -4.50
C GLN A 837 -19.58 31.75 -3.44
N CYS A 838 -18.57 30.90 -3.67
CA CYS A 838 -18.19 29.85 -2.72
C CYS A 838 -17.63 30.40 -1.40
N LEU A 839 -16.95 31.56 -1.44
CA LEU A 839 -16.39 32.19 -0.24
C LEU A 839 -17.45 32.74 0.75
N VAL A 840 -18.70 32.92 0.32
CA VAL A 840 -19.80 33.59 1.04
C VAL A 840 -20.83 32.56 1.50
#